data_AF-A0A7W7YUP6-F1
#
_entry.id   AF-A0A7W7YUP6-F1
#
_cell.length_a   1.000
_cell.length_b   1.000
_cell.length_c   1.000
_cell.angle_alpha   90.00
_cell.angle_beta   90.00
_cell.angle_gamma   90.00
#
_symmetry.space_group_name_H-M   'P 1'
#
loop_
_entity.id
_entity.type
_entity.pdbx_description
1 polymer ?
#
loop_
_entity_poly.entity_id
_entity_poly.type
_entity_poly.pdbx_seq_one_letter_code
_entity_poly.pdbx_strand_id
1 'polypeptide(L)'
;MRHSGTVILWALVSALVILVITLPINLQTQLVASIAVVTFMAVIKVLRAEGTWRLIALAFGTAVVLRYVYWRTTSTLPPVNQLENFIPGFLVYLAEMYSVMMLALSLFVVAMPMPPRKSRTAVDGRLPSVDVFVPSYNEDTALLANTLAAAKAMDYPADKLTVWLLDDGGTEQKRNAASVVEAQTAGARHRELQALCHDLGVNYLTRARNEHAKAGNMNNGMQHSTGELIAVFDADHAPARDFLRETVGYFADDPKLFLVQTPHFFLNPDPLERNLRTFETMPSENEMFYGIIQRGLDKWNAAFFCGSAAVLRRAALNEAGGFSGLSITEDCETALALHSRGWNSVYVDKPLIAGLQPATFASFIGQRSRWAQGMMQILRFRFPLFKRGLSPSQRLCYMSSMLFWLFPFPRTIFLFAPLFYLFFDLEIFTASGGEFLGYTLAYMLVNLMMQNYLYGSFRWPWISELYEYVQSVHLLPAVISVMLNPTKPTFKVTAKDESIRVSRLSEISRPFFVIFAVLFVAFLMSIYRFYSEPYKADVTFVVGGWNLLNLLIAGCALGVVSERSERAASRRVTIKRRCSFVFGGRDYPATLENVSAHGARMQVFGLETEAPVGATAELRFVPYGAEHEEALPVDIRNHENLGNVVAIGCRFMPEIARHHALVADLIFANSNQWSDFQVSRRSNPGLVRGTLWFLGIALYQTSRGLLYLLRSMGGRKEEAAS
;
A
#
# COMPACT_ATOMS: atom_id res chain seq x y z
N MET A 1 -25.90 -8.68 -33.97
CA MET A 1 -25.15 -9.30 -35.08
C MET A 1 -23.64 -9.05 -35.01
N ARG A 2 -23.13 -7.80 -34.91
CA ARG A 2 -21.67 -7.53 -34.79
C ARG A 2 -21.02 -8.16 -33.54
N HIS A 3 -21.64 -8.02 -32.36
CA HIS A 3 -21.10 -8.63 -31.13
C HIS A 3 -21.05 -10.17 -31.17
N SER A 4 -22.06 -10.82 -31.73
CA SER A 4 -22.10 -12.29 -31.87
C SER A 4 -20.97 -12.80 -32.77
N GLY A 5 -20.69 -12.11 -33.88
CA GLY A 5 -19.57 -12.45 -34.77
C GLY A 5 -18.20 -12.31 -34.07
N THR A 6 -18.00 -11.24 -33.29
CA THR A 6 -16.76 -11.06 -32.51
C THR A 6 -16.59 -12.12 -31.44
N VAL A 7 -17.66 -12.51 -30.74
CA VAL A 7 -17.60 -13.59 -29.73
C VAL A 7 -17.27 -14.93 -30.37
N ILE A 8 -17.89 -15.27 -31.50
CA ILE A 8 -17.58 -16.50 -32.24
C ILE A 8 -16.13 -16.51 -32.71
N LEU A 9 -15.65 -15.40 -33.28
CA LEU A 9 -14.25 -15.28 -33.70
C LEU A 9 -13.29 -15.46 -32.53
N TRP A 10 -13.56 -14.83 -31.38
CA TRP A 10 -12.76 -15.03 -30.17
C TRP A 10 -12.75 -16.49 -29.72
N ALA A 11 -13.91 -17.15 -29.72
CA ALA A 11 -14.01 -18.57 -29.35
C ALA A 11 -13.19 -19.46 -30.30
N LEU A 12 -13.27 -19.23 -31.62
CA LEU A 12 -12.50 -19.96 -32.63
C LEU A 12 -10.98 -19.75 -32.48
N VAL A 13 -10.55 -18.50 -32.30
CA VAL A 13 -9.13 -18.17 -32.08
C VAL A 13 -8.63 -18.78 -30.78
N SER A 14 -9.41 -18.70 -29.70
CA SER A 14 -9.06 -19.35 -28.42
C SER A 14 -8.95 -20.87 -28.57
N ALA A 15 -9.87 -21.51 -29.30
CA ALA A 15 -9.81 -22.95 -29.56
C ALA A 15 -8.54 -23.34 -30.35
N LEU A 16 -8.17 -22.56 -31.36
CA LEU A 16 -6.94 -22.76 -32.13
C LEU A 16 -5.69 -22.59 -31.25
N VAL A 17 -5.66 -21.57 -30.40
CA VAL A 17 -4.55 -21.33 -29.46
C VAL A 17 -4.43 -22.49 -28.46
N ILE A 18 -5.55 -22.97 -27.90
CA ILE A 18 -5.57 -24.15 -27.02
C ILE A 18 -5.04 -25.38 -27.75
N LEU A 19 -5.46 -25.62 -28.99
CA LEU A 19 -4.95 -26.72 -29.80
C LEU A 19 -3.42 -26.66 -29.90
N VAL A 20 -2.86 -25.50 -30.31
CA VAL A 20 -1.40 -25.29 -30.43
C VAL A 20 -0.68 -25.48 -29.11
N ILE A 21 -1.25 -25.01 -28.00
CA ILE A 21 -0.70 -25.17 -26.65
C ILE A 21 -0.58 -26.65 -26.28
N THR A 22 -1.61 -27.45 -26.60
CA THR A 22 -1.67 -28.88 -26.26
C THR A 22 -0.86 -29.80 -27.18
N LEU A 23 -0.35 -29.29 -28.31
CA LEU A 23 0.45 -30.09 -29.23
C LEU A 23 1.74 -30.59 -28.54
N PRO A 24 2.00 -31.90 -28.56
CA PRO A 24 3.25 -32.45 -28.02
C PRO A 24 4.41 -32.01 -28.93
N ILE A 25 5.42 -31.38 -28.33
CA ILE A 25 6.64 -30.99 -29.04
C ILE A 25 7.86 -31.43 -28.23
N ASN A 26 8.97 -31.67 -28.90
CA ASN A 26 10.24 -31.97 -28.24
C ASN A 26 10.81 -30.73 -27.52
N LEU A 27 11.74 -30.96 -26.58
CA LEU A 27 12.35 -29.92 -25.75
C LEU A 27 13.02 -28.82 -26.59
N GLN A 28 13.70 -29.18 -27.68
CA GLN A 28 14.37 -28.21 -28.55
C GLN A 28 13.37 -27.24 -29.19
N THR A 29 12.25 -27.75 -29.69
CA THR A 29 11.18 -26.93 -30.29
C THR A 29 10.56 -26.01 -29.23
N GLN A 30 10.33 -26.52 -28.01
CA GLN A 30 9.84 -25.73 -26.89
C GLN A 30 10.79 -24.57 -26.54
N LEU A 31 12.09 -24.84 -26.48
CA LEU A 31 13.11 -23.83 -26.20
C LEU A 31 13.12 -22.74 -27.29
N VAL A 32 13.15 -23.13 -28.56
CA VAL A 32 13.12 -22.18 -29.69
C VAL A 32 11.86 -21.31 -29.65
N ALA A 33 10.69 -21.92 -29.44
CA ALA A 33 9.43 -21.18 -29.35
C ALA A 33 9.43 -20.19 -28.18
N SER A 34 9.91 -20.63 -27.00
CA SER A 34 9.99 -19.78 -25.80
C SER A 34 10.96 -18.61 -25.99
N ILE A 35 12.15 -18.85 -26.54
CA ILE A 35 13.13 -17.82 -26.84
C ILE A 35 12.58 -16.83 -27.87
N ALA A 36 11.90 -17.30 -28.91
CA ALA A 36 11.28 -16.45 -29.91
C ALA A 36 10.22 -15.52 -29.29
N VAL A 37 9.33 -16.04 -28.43
CA VAL A 37 8.32 -15.25 -27.73
C VAL A 37 8.96 -14.24 -26.78
N VAL A 38 9.93 -14.66 -25.96
CA VAL A 38 10.64 -13.76 -25.04
C VAL A 38 11.36 -12.65 -25.80
N THR A 39 12.02 -12.99 -26.91
CA THR A 39 12.73 -12.02 -27.76
C THR A 39 11.76 -11.05 -28.42
N PHE A 40 10.64 -11.54 -28.95
CA PHE A 40 9.58 -10.72 -29.50
C PHE A 40 9.03 -9.74 -28.46
N MET A 41 8.69 -10.24 -27.27
CA MET A 41 8.27 -9.40 -26.16
C MET A 41 9.35 -8.41 -25.74
N ALA A 42 10.65 -8.73 -25.86
CA ALA A 42 11.72 -7.81 -25.49
C ALA A 42 11.85 -6.68 -26.54
N VAL A 43 11.73 -7.02 -27.83
CA VAL A 43 11.75 -6.06 -28.94
C VAL A 43 10.59 -5.07 -28.83
N ILE A 44 9.36 -5.55 -28.63
CA ILE A 44 8.17 -4.68 -28.44
C ILE A 44 8.40 -3.68 -27.30
N LYS A 45 9.08 -4.11 -26.24
CA LYS A 45 9.37 -3.27 -25.06
C LYS A 45 10.42 -2.22 -25.36
N VAL A 46 11.51 -2.61 -26.01
CA VAL A 46 12.62 -1.72 -26.36
C VAL A 46 12.15 -0.66 -27.34
N LEU A 47 11.31 -1.04 -28.31
CA LEU A 47 10.68 -0.13 -29.26
C LEU A 47 9.57 0.72 -28.64
N ARG A 48 9.21 0.50 -27.36
CA ARG A 48 8.11 1.17 -26.66
C ARG A 48 6.80 1.13 -27.46
N ALA A 49 6.52 0.01 -28.12
CA ALA A 49 5.30 -0.14 -28.91
C ALA A 49 4.11 -0.37 -27.97
N GLU A 50 3.30 0.68 -27.77
CA GLU A 50 2.14 0.67 -26.89
C GLU A 50 0.84 0.22 -27.59
N GLY A 51 -0.29 0.29 -26.89
CA GLY A 51 -1.61 -0.06 -27.44
C GLY A 51 -1.72 -1.52 -27.85
N THR A 52 -2.07 -1.77 -29.11
CA THR A 52 -2.32 -3.12 -29.64
C THR A 52 -1.08 -4.03 -29.56
N TRP A 53 0.11 -3.51 -29.81
CA TRP A 53 1.36 -4.29 -29.74
C TRP A 53 1.63 -4.82 -28.34
N ARG A 54 1.34 -4.02 -27.31
CA ARG A 54 1.40 -4.45 -25.91
C ARG A 54 0.44 -5.61 -25.67
N LEU A 55 -0.80 -5.53 -26.16
CA LEU A 55 -1.79 -6.60 -26.01
C LEU A 55 -1.38 -7.89 -26.72
N ILE A 56 -0.80 -7.78 -27.92
CA ILE A 56 -0.26 -8.92 -28.66
C ILE A 56 0.87 -9.58 -27.86
N ALA A 57 1.82 -8.79 -27.33
CA ALA A 57 2.90 -9.31 -26.49
C ALA A 57 2.37 -10.02 -25.23
N LEU A 58 1.35 -9.46 -24.56
CA LEU A 58 0.70 -10.11 -23.42
C LEU A 58 0.00 -11.41 -23.83
N ALA A 59 -0.66 -11.47 -24.99
CA ALA A 59 -1.32 -12.68 -25.47
C ALA A 59 -0.33 -13.82 -25.77
N PHE A 60 0.79 -13.53 -26.43
CA PHE A 60 1.87 -14.50 -26.64
C PHE A 60 2.47 -14.97 -25.31
N GLY A 61 2.66 -14.04 -24.36
CA GLY A 61 3.11 -14.39 -23.02
C GLY A 61 2.13 -15.34 -22.31
N THR A 62 0.83 -15.03 -22.35
CA THR A 62 -0.22 -15.91 -21.81
C THR A 62 -0.21 -17.29 -22.48
N ALA A 63 0.06 -17.40 -23.78
CA ALA A 63 0.16 -18.70 -24.45
C ALA A 63 1.32 -19.56 -23.90
N VAL A 64 2.49 -18.97 -23.62
CA VAL A 64 3.61 -19.67 -22.97
C VAL A 64 3.24 -20.12 -21.55
N VAL A 65 2.55 -19.26 -20.78
CA VAL A 65 2.05 -19.61 -19.44
C VAL A 65 1.07 -20.80 -19.50
N LEU A 66 0.12 -20.78 -20.43
CA LEU A 66 -0.86 -21.87 -20.56
C LEU A 66 -0.21 -23.18 -21.04
N ARG A 67 0.85 -23.09 -21.86
CA ARG A 67 1.67 -24.25 -22.24
C ARG A 67 2.43 -24.83 -21.05
N TYR A 68 2.98 -23.97 -20.19
CA TYR A 68 3.54 -24.39 -18.91
C TYR A 68 2.50 -25.10 -18.04
N VAL A 69 1.29 -24.54 -17.90
CA VAL A 69 0.19 -25.15 -17.13
C VAL A 69 -0.18 -26.53 -17.65
N TYR A 70 -0.31 -26.67 -18.97
CA TYR A 70 -0.60 -27.96 -19.60
C TYR A 70 0.47 -28.99 -19.25
N TRP A 71 1.75 -28.69 -19.54
CA TRP A 71 2.88 -29.56 -19.21
C TRP A 71 2.99 -29.87 -17.71
N ARG A 72 2.81 -28.86 -16.84
CA ARG A 72 2.82 -29.03 -15.39
C ARG A 72 1.72 -29.98 -14.92
N THR A 73 0.55 -29.93 -15.54
CA THR A 73 -0.61 -30.75 -15.17
C THR A 73 -0.50 -32.19 -15.70
N THR A 74 0.02 -32.38 -16.92
CA THR A 74 -0.02 -33.69 -17.58
C THR A 74 1.23 -34.53 -17.38
N SER A 75 2.37 -33.93 -17.05
CA SER A 75 3.67 -34.60 -17.24
C SER A 75 4.61 -34.55 -16.03
N THR A 76 4.32 -33.73 -15.01
CA THR A 76 5.30 -33.46 -13.93
C THR A 76 4.79 -33.71 -12.51
N LEU A 77 3.54 -34.18 -12.36
CA LEU A 77 3.00 -34.57 -11.06
C LEU A 77 3.51 -35.99 -10.70
N PRO A 78 4.00 -36.19 -9.46
CA PRO A 78 4.39 -37.53 -9.02
C PRO A 78 3.21 -38.52 -9.06
N PRO A 79 3.49 -39.82 -9.15
CA PRO A 79 2.44 -40.84 -9.08
C PRO A 79 1.67 -40.81 -7.75
N VAL A 80 0.34 -40.98 -7.80
CA VAL A 80 -0.55 -40.93 -6.61
C VAL A 80 -0.25 -42.05 -5.60
N ASN A 81 0.40 -43.13 -6.04
CA ASN A 81 0.83 -44.23 -5.16
C ASN A 81 2.10 -43.91 -4.34
N GLN A 82 2.79 -42.79 -4.59
CA GLN A 82 3.94 -42.30 -3.81
C GLN A 82 3.54 -41.05 -3.02
N LEU A 83 2.82 -41.24 -1.91
CA LEU A 83 2.20 -40.13 -1.18
C LEU A 83 3.22 -39.11 -0.64
N GLU A 84 4.40 -39.57 -0.26
CA GLU A 84 5.53 -38.77 0.20
C GLU A 84 6.02 -37.74 -0.83
N ASN A 85 5.95 -38.08 -2.12
CA ASN A 85 6.30 -37.19 -3.23
C ASN A 85 5.05 -36.42 -3.71
N PHE A 86 3.92 -37.13 -3.83
CA PHE A 86 2.69 -36.62 -4.40
C PHE A 86 2.10 -35.48 -3.59
N ILE A 87 1.99 -35.60 -2.26
CA ILE A 87 1.38 -34.56 -1.41
C ILE A 87 2.13 -33.22 -1.55
N PRO A 88 3.44 -33.12 -1.26
CA PRO A 88 4.16 -31.86 -1.44
C PRO A 88 4.23 -31.41 -2.90
N GLY A 89 4.34 -32.33 -3.87
CA GLY A 89 4.28 -32.00 -5.30
C GLY A 89 2.94 -31.40 -5.73
N PHE A 90 1.84 -31.91 -5.21
CA PHE A 90 0.49 -31.39 -5.44
C PHE A 90 0.26 -30.05 -4.75
N LEU A 91 0.83 -29.82 -3.56
CA LEU A 91 0.78 -28.51 -2.90
C LEU A 91 1.52 -27.45 -3.73
N VAL A 92 2.70 -27.77 -4.28
CA VAL A 92 3.40 -26.88 -5.21
C VAL A 92 2.54 -26.61 -6.44
N TYR A 93 1.94 -27.65 -7.03
CA TYR A 93 1.02 -27.49 -8.15
C TYR A 93 -0.13 -26.53 -7.85
N LEU A 94 -0.80 -26.68 -6.70
CA LEU A 94 -1.89 -25.78 -6.29
C LEU A 94 -1.41 -24.34 -6.09
N ALA A 95 -0.23 -24.14 -5.51
CA ALA A 95 0.37 -22.81 -5.36
C ALA A 95 0.66 -22.14 -6.72
N GLU A 96 1.12 -22.92 -7.70
CA GLU A 96 1.34 -22.45 -9.07
C GLU A 96 0.04 -22.15 -9.79
N MET A 97 -0.96 -23.02 -9.69
CA MET A 97 -2.29 -22.80 -10.31
C MET A 97 -2.98 -21.58 -9.71
N TYR A 98 -2.86 -21.36 -8.40
CA TYR A 98 -3.31 -20.12 -7.76
C TYR A 98 -2.60 -18.89 -8.36
N SER A 99 -1.28 -18.96 -8.56
CA SER A 99 -0.50 -17.85 -9.12
C SER A 99 -0.89 -17.55 -10.57
N VAL A 100 -1.15 -18.60 -11.38
CA VAL A 100 -1.67 -18.47 -12.75
C VAL A 100 -3.07 -17.87 -12.76
N MET A 101 -3.96 -18.32 -11.86
CA MET A 101 -5.29 -17.74 -11.70
C MET A 101 -5.20 -16.25 -11.33
N MET A 102 -4.31 -15.88 -10.40
CA MET A 102 -4.09 -14.49 -10.03
C MET A 102 -3.50 -13.66 -11.17
N LEU A 103 -2.61 -14.23 -11.99
CA LEU A 103 -2.13 -13.58 -13.22
C LEU A 103 -3.30 -13.33 -14.20
N ALA A 104 -4.19 -14.30 -14.40
CA ALA A 104 -5.35 -14.14 -15.27
C ALA A 104 -6.30 -13.04 -14.76
N LEU A 105 -6.58 -13.00 -13.46
CA LEU A 105 -7.38 -11.95 -12.83
C LEU A 105 -6.70 -10.57 -12.94
N SER A 106 -5.39 -10.51 -12.70
CA SER A 106 -4.60 -9.28 -12.88
C SER A 106 -4.68 -8.78 -14.32
N LEU A 107 -4.45 -9.63 -15.32
CA LEU A 107 -4.57 -9.26 -16.73
C LEU A 107 -5.96 -8.74 -17.08
N PHE A 108 -7.02 -9.38 -16.57
CA PHE A 108 -8.39 -8.92 -16.78
C PHE A 108 -8.61 -7.50 -16.24
N VAL A 109 -8.06 -7.20 -15.05
CA VAL A 109 -8.20 -5.89 -14.41
C VAL A 109 -7.31 -4.83 -15.08
N VAL A 110 -6.02 -5.10 -15.33
CA VAL A 110 -5.03 -4.06 -15.65
C VAL A 110 -4.45 -4.11 -17.08
N ALA A 111 -4.82 -5.04 -17.95
CA ALA A 111 -4.27 -5.07 -19.32
C ALA A 111 -4.56 -3.78 -20.11
N MET A 112 -5.69 -3.13 -19.82
CA MET A 112 -6.10 -1.83 -20.36
C MET A 112 -6.76 -1.01 -19.26
N PRO A 113 -5.99 -0.40 -18.35
CA PRO A 113 -6.55 0.43 -17.29
C PRO A 113 -7.07 1.75 -17.86
N MET A 114 -8.06 2.36 -17.21
CA MET A 114 -8.57 3.68 -17.62
C MET A 114 -7.42 4.71 -17.62
N PRO A 115 -7.37 5.66 -18.57
CA PRO A 115 -6.48 6.82 -18.43
C PRO A 115 -6.85 7.64 -17.18
N PRO A 116 -5.93 8.45 -16.62
CA PRO A 116 -6.28 9.38 -15.54
C PRO A 116 -7.46 10.25 -15.96
N ARG A 117 -8.46 10.38 -15.09
CA ARG A 117 -9.65 11.19 -15.37
C ARG A 117 -9.29 12.67 -15.32
N LYS A 118 -9.94 13.46 -16.19
CA LYS A 118 -9.82 14.92 -16.17
C LYS A 118 -10.63 15.49 -15.03
N SER A 119 -10.13 16.56 -14.41
CA SER A 119 -10.89 17.35 -13.43
C SER A 119 -12.25 17.75 -13.96
N ARG A 120 -13.26 17.74 -13.08
CA ARG A 120 -14.64 18.13 -13.40
C ARG A 120 -15.02 19.32 -12.52
N THR A 121 -15.13 20.50 -13.12
CA THR A 121 -15.79 21.62 -12.45
C THR A 121 -17.28 21.32 -12.34
N ALA A 122 -17.88 21.64 -11.19
CA ALA A 122 -19.32 21.45 -11.00
C ALA A 122 -20.11 22.17 -12.10
N VAL A 123 -20.92 21.42 -12.83
CA VAL A 123 -21.79 21.93 -13.90
C VAL A 123 -22.99 22.64 -13.26
N ASP A 124 -23.44 23.74 -13.86
CA ASP A 124 -24.61 24.55 -13.47
C ASP A 124 -24.55 25.30 -12.12
N GLY A 125 -23.38 25.40 -11.48
CA GLY A 125 -23.18 26.23 -10.28
C GLY A 125 -23.87 25.73 -9.00
N ARG A 126 -24.66 24.66 -9.05
CA ARG A 126 -25.29 24.05 -7.86
C ARG A 126 -24.35 23.02 -7.22
N LEU A 127 -23.46 23.52 -6.39
CA LEU A 127 -22.62 22.68 -5.51
C LEU A 127 -23.49 21.97 -4.43
N PRO A 128 -23.36 20.65 -4.22
CA PRO A 128 -24.07 19.93 -3.16
C PRO A 128 -23.52 20.30 -1.77
N SER A 129 -24.31 20.11 -0.72
CA SER A 129 -23.77 20.16 0.65
C SER A 129 -22.90 18.93 0.95
N VAL A 130 -21.80 19.13 1.69
CA VAL A 130 -20.82 18.11 2.01
C VAL A 130 -20.57 18.08 3.52
N ASP A 131 -20.78 16.90 4.12
CA ASP A 131 -20.27 16.60 5.45
C ASP A 131 -18.91 15.92 5.34
N VAL A 132 -17.92 16.40 6.08
CA VAL A 132 -16.60 15.79 6.18
C VAL A 132 -16.51 15.04 7.50
N PHE A 133 -16.31 13.72 7.44
CA PHE A 133 -16.15 12.87 8.60
C PHE A 133 -14.68 12.53 8.81
N VAL A 134 -14.19 12.86 10.01
CA VAL A 134 -12.87 12.47 10.50
C VAL A 134 -13.06 11.55 11.71
N PRO A 135 -13.19 10.22 11.52
CA PRO A 135 -13.23 9.28 12.63
C PRO A 135 -11.87 9.15 13.33
N SER A 136 -11.91 9.11 14.66
CA SER A 136 -10.73 9.00 15.53
C SER A 136 -11.01 8.09 16.73
N TYR A 137 -9.97 7.46 17.26
CA TYR A 137 -10.02 6.58 18.43
C TYR A 137 -8.95 6.89 19.49
N ASN A 138 -7.68 6.98 19.09
CA ASN A 138 -6.54 7.18 19.99
C ASN A 138 -5.47 8.13 19.44
N GLU A 139 -5.71 8.76 18.31
CA GLU A 139 -4.76 9.68 17.68
C GLU A 139 -4.58 10.94 18.51
N ASP A 140 -3.35 11.46 18.52
CA ASP A 140 -2.95 12.66 19.27
C ASP A 140 -3.68 13.93 18.79
N THR A 141 -3.92 14.84 19.73
CA THR A 141 -4.61 16.12 19.49
C THR A 141 -3.92 16.98 18.44
N ALA A 142 -2.58 17.04 18.40
CA ALA A 142 -1.86 17.85 17.43
C ALA A 142 -1.97 17.28 16.00
N LEU A 143 -2.01 15.95 15.87
CA LEU A 143 -2.28 15.28 14.59
C LEU A 143 -3.70 15.60 14.13
N LEU A 144 -4.69 15.47 15.01
CA LEU A 144 -6.09 15.80 14.70
C LEU A 144 -6.25 17.28 14.33
N ALA A 145 -5.59 18.19 15.04
CA ALA A 145 -5.64 19.63 14.76
C ALA A 145 -5.22 19.93 13.31
N ASN A 146 -4.15 19.30 12.83
CA ASN A 146 -3.67 19.48 11.46
C ASN A 146 -4.66 18.95 10.42
N THR A 147 -5.20 17.74 10.62
CA THR A 147 -6.17 17.13 9.70
C THR A 147 -7.49 17.91 9.66
N LEU A 148 -8.01 18.32 10.83
CA LEU A 148 -9.22 19.11 10.94
C LEU A 148 -9.07 20.50 10.33
N ALA A 149 -7.92 21.16 10.56
CA ALA A 149 -7.64 22.45 9.96
C ALA A 149 -7.51 22.35 8.44
N ALA A 150 -6.86 21.31 7.91
CA ALA A 150 -6.79 21.04 6.48
C ALA A 150 -8.18 20.78 5.88
N ALA A 151 -9.02 19.98 6.54
CA ALA A 151 -10.39 19.71 6.12
C ALA A 151 -11.25 20.99 6.09
N LYS A 152 -11.11 21.86 7.09
CA LYS A 152 -11.82 23.15 7.16
C LYS A 152 -11.36 24.15 6.08
N ALA A 153 -10.12 24.01 5.61
CA ALA A 153 -9.51 24.90 4.63
C ALA A 153 -9.74 24.49 3.16
N MET A 154 -10.48 23.40 2.89
CA MET A 154 -10.80 22.98 1.53
C MET A 154 -11.56 24.08 0.75
N ASP A 155 -11.26 24.22 -0.53
CA ASP A 155 -11.80 25.27 -1.39
C ASP A 155 -13.26 24.98 -1.80
N TYR A 156 -14.18 25.23 -0.86
CA TYR A 156 -15.62 25.00 -0.99
C TYR A 156 -16.43 26.10 -0.31
N PRO A 157 -17.68 26.40 -0.74
CA PRO A 157 -18.52 27.37 -0.04
C PRO A 157 -18.74 27.00 1.43
N ALA A 158 -18.48 27.95 2.33
CA ALA A 158 -18.50 27.71 3.77
C ALA A 158 -19.89 27.30 4.30
N ASP A 159 -20.96 27.76 3.67
CA ASP A 159 -22.36 27.39 3.97
C ASP A 159 -22.71 25.95 3.54
N LYS A 160 -21.86 25.32 2.71
CA LYS A 160 -22.06 23.97 2.18
C LYS A 160 -21.06 22.96 2.69
N LEU A 161 -20.10 23.36 3.52
CA LEU A 161 -19.05 22.50 4.07
C LEU A 161 -19.18 22.41 5.59
N THR A 162 -19.52 21.22 6.09
CA THR A 162 -19.56 20.96 7.54
C THR A 162 -18.55 19.88 7.89
N VAL A 163 -17.64 20.15 8.83
CA VAL A 163 -16.61 19.20 9.26
C VAL A 163 -16.97 18.62 10.62
N TRP A 164 -16.83 17.31 10.76
CA TRP A 164 -17.17 16.53 11.95
C TRP A 164 -15.97 15.70 12.41
N LEU A 165 -15.54 15.91 13.65
CA LEU A 165 -14.68 14.97 14.36
C LEU A 165 -15.56 13.92 15.05
N LEU A 166 -15.39 12.66 14.67
CA LEU A 166 -16.16 11.55 15.24
C LEU A 166 -15.25 10.77 16.21
N ASP A 167 -15.40 10.96 17.52
CA ASP A 167 -14.47 10.46 18.54
C ASP A 167 -14.99 9.21 19.27
N ASP A 168 -14.39 8.06 18.98
CA ASP A 168 -14.59 6.78 19.68
C ASP A 168 -13.62 6.60 20.88
N GLY A 169 -12.70 7.54 21.09
CA GLY A 169 -11.79 7.61 22.22
C GLY A 169 -12.45 8.14 23.49
N GLY A 170 -13.36 9.11 23.33
CA GLY A 170 -14.04 9.80 24.40
C GLY A 170 -15.48 9.36 24.69
N THR A 171 -15.91 8.17 24.29
CA THR A 171 -17.31 7.69 24.48
C THR A 171 -17.75 7.62 25.94
N GLU A 172 -19.06 7.65 26.20
CA GLU A 172 -19.60 7.48 27.56
C GLU A 172 -19.15 6.15 28.19
N GLN A 173 -19.16 5.07 27.41
CA GLN A 173 -18.66 3.77 27.84
C GLN A 173 -17.23 3.84 28.39
N LYS A 174 -16.33 4.57 27.71
CA LYS A 174 -14.93 4.70 28.15
C LYS A 174 -14.78 5.66 29.32
N ARG A 175 -15.50 6.78 29.33
CA ARG A 175 -15.49 7.74 30.45
C ARG A 175 -16.05 7.12 31.74
N ASN A 176 -16.92 6.12 31.62
CA ASN A 176 -17.48 5.35 32.73
C ASN A 176 -16.82 3.97 32.90
N ALA A 177 -15.62 3.75 32.36
CA ALA A 177 -14.91 2.49 32.50
C ALA A 177 -14.58 2.19 33.98
N ALA A 178 -14.56 0.91 34.36
CA ALA A 178 -14.23 0.50 35.73
C ALA A 178 -12.77 0.85 36.10
N SER A 179 -11.87 0.91 35.11
CA SER A 179 -10.51 1.39 35.30
C SER A 179 -10.52 2.91 35.43
N VAL A 180 -10.15 3.41 36.62
CA VAL A 180 -10.06 4.86 36.90
C VAL A 180 -9.14 5.56 35.90
N VAL A 181 -8.03 4.91 35.53
CA VAL A 181 -7.07 5.46 34.55
C VAL A 181 -7.73 5.61 33.18
N GLU A 182 -8.41 4.57 32.68
CA GLU A 182 -9.09 4.63 31.38
C GLU A 182 -10.20 5.69 31.36
N ALA A 183 -10.99 5.76 32.44
CA ALA A 183 -12.05 6.76 32.60
C ALA A 183 -11.50 8.19 32.60
N GLN A 184 -10.43 8.45 33.35
CA GLN A 184 -9.78 9.76 33.40
C GLN A 184 -9.15 10.14 32.05
N THR A 185 -8.44 9.21 31.39
CA THR A 185 -7.85 9.45 30.06
C THR A 185 -8.93 9.77 29.02
N ALA A 186 -10.02 9.00 28.99
CA ALA A 186 -11.13 9.26 28.07
C ALA A 186 -11.83 10.60 28.38
N GLY A 187 -12.01 10.93 29.67
CA GLY A 187 -12.59 12.21 30.09
C GLY A 187 -11.72 13.41 29.76
N ALA A 188 -10.40 13.29 29.88
CA ALA A 188 -9.45 14.32 29.47
C ALA A 188 -9.49 14.54 27.95
N ARG A 189 -9.37 13.46 27.17
CA ARG A 189 -9.48 13.49 25.70
C ARG A 189 -10.78 14.16 25.24
N HIS A 190 -11.91 13.78 25.83
CA HIS A 190 -13.21 14.35 25.46
C HIS A 190 -13.24 15.88 25.59
N ARG A 191 -12.75 16.42 26.72
CA ARG A 191 -12.69 17.88 26.94
C ARG A 191 -11.71 18.57 26.00
N GLU A 192 -10.53 17.98 25.83
CA GLU A 192 -9.47 18.52 24.98
C GLU A 192 -9.90 18.61 23.51
N LEU A 193 -10.48 17.53 22.98
CA LEU A 193 -10.95 17.50 21.59
C LEU A 193 -12.20 18.35 21.38
N GLN A 194 -13.08 18.48 22.38
CA GLN A 194 -14.20 19.40 22.31
C GLN A 194 -13.73 20.86 22.21
N ALA A 195 -12.73 21.24 23.01
CA ALA A 195 -12.11 22.57 22.94
C ALA A 195 -11.43 22.80 21.57
N LEU A 196 -10.63 21.84 21.11
CA LEU A 196 -9.99 21.91 19.80
C LEU A 196 -11.01 22.11 18.66
N CYS A 197 -12.10 21.34 18.68
CA CYS A 197 -13.15 21.44 17.68
C CYS A 197 -13.87 22.79 17.73
N HIS A 198 -14.17 23.29 18.92
CA HIS A 198 -14.75 24.62 19.11
C HIS A 198 -13.84 25.70 18.49
N ASP A 199 -12.55 25.66 18.79
CA ASP A 199 -11.61 26.69 18.34
C ASP A 199 -11.34 26.63 16.82
N LEU A 200 -11.47 25.46 16.20
CA LEU A 200 -11.37 25.28 14.75
C LEU A 200 -12.69 25.48 13.99
N GLY A 201 -13.81 25.68 14.70
CA GLY A 201 -15.13 25.76 14.06
C GLY A 201 -15.56 24.46 13.38
N VAL A 202 -15.30 23.34 14.07
CA VAL A 202 -15.58 21.95 13.69
C VAL A 202 -16.58 21.35 14.68
N ASN A 203 -17.47 20.49 14.20
CA ASN A 203 -18.41 19.79 15.08
C ASN A 203 -17.75 18.59 15.75
N TYR A 204 -17.74 18.56 17.08
CA TYR A 204 -17.34 17.38 17.84
C TYR A 204 -18.55 16.46 18.05
N LEU A 205 -18.39 15.17 17.79
CA LEU A 205 -19.41 14.16 18.06
C LEU A 205 -18.79 12.90 18.68
N THR A 206 -19.44 12.37 19.71
CA THR A 206 -19.15 11.06 20.29
C THR A 206 -20.45 10.29 20.49
N ARG A 207 -20.39 9.10 21.10
CA ARG A 207 -21.54 8.20 21.27
C ARG A 207 -21.52 7.47 22.61
N ALA A 208 -22.64 6.83 22.94
CA ALA A 208 -22.81 6.11 24.20
C ALA A 208 -21.89 4.88 24.31
N ARG A 209 -21.78 4.07 23.24
CA ARG A 209 -21.04 2.79 23.22
C ARG A 209 -20.22 2.60 21.96
N ASN A 210 -19.10 1.89 22.08
CA ASN A 210 -18.22 1.52 20.96
C ASN A 210 -18.72 0.24 20.27
N GLU A 211 -19.69 0.38 19.38
CA GLU A 211 -20.24 -0.73 18.59
C GLU A 211 -19.79 -0.61 17.12
N HIS A 212 -19.40 -1.72 16.49
CA HIS A 212 -18.95 -1.75 15.08
C HIS A 212 -17.80 -0.79 14.71
N ALA A 213 -16.95 -0.43 15.69
CA ALA A 213 -15.75 0.39 15.49
C ALA A 213 -16.00 1.63 14.59
N LYS A 214 -15.11 1.87 13.61
CA LYS A 214 -15.16 3.01 12.68
C LYS A 214 -16.48 3.09 11.89
N ALA A 215 -17.02 1.97 11.41
CA ALA A 215 -18.29 1.93 10.69
C ALA A 215 -19.43 2.47 11.57
N GLY A 216 -19.52 1.98 12.81
CA GLY A 216 -20.53 2.44 13.77
C GLY A 216 -20.36 3.91 14.15
N ASN A 217 -19.13 4.38 14.25
CA ASN A 217 -18.82 5.79 14.52
C ASN A 217 -19.31 6.70 13.37
N MET A 218 -19.02 6.33 12.12
CA MET A 218 -19.51 7.06 10.94
C MET A 218 -21.04 6.97 10.79
N ASN A 219 -21.66 5.84 11.12
CA ASN A 219 -23.11 5.71 11.15
C ASN A 219 -23.77 6.62 12.19
N ASN A 220 -23.15 6.79 13.37
CA ASN A 220 -23.59 7.78 14.36
C ASN A 220 -23.46 9.21 13.80
N GLY A 221 -22.37 9.51 13.10
CA GLY A 221 -22.20 10.77 12.35
C GLY A 221 -23.31 11.02 11.33
N MET A 222 -23.71 10.00 10.57
CA MET A 222 -24.80 10.11 9.60
C MET A 222 -26.14 10.49 10.23
N GLN A 223 -26.42 10.07 11.47
CA GLN A 223 -27.65 10.41 12.18
C GLN A 223 -27.72 11.88 12.62
N HIS A 224 -26.57 12.56 12.74
CA HIS A 224 -26.46 13.92 13.27
C HIS A 224 -26.13 14.96 12.18
N SER A 225 -26.03 14.55 10.92
CA SER A 225 -25.56 15.37 9.81
C SER A 225 -26.47 15.22 8.58
N THR A 226 -26.50 16.22 7.70
CA THR A 226 -27.56 16.36 6.67
C THR A 226 -27.06 16.60 5.24
N GLY A 227 -25.75 16.67 5.03
CA GLY A 227 -25.10 16.92 3.75
C GLY A 227 -25.45 15.90 2.67
N GLU A 228 -25.64 16.32 1.43
CA GLU A 228 -25.97 15.43 0.31
C GLU A 228 -24.84 14.41 0.03
N LEU A 229 -23.59 14.84 0.24
CA LEU A 229 -22.39 14.02 0.13
C LEU A 229 -21.65 13.92 1.47
N ILE A 230 -20.89 12.83 1.64
CA ILE A 230 -20.06 12.56 2.81
C ILE A 230 -18.62 12.33 2.33
N ALA A 231 -17.69 13.21 2.70
CA ALA A 231 -16.26 12.98 2.53
C ALA A 231 -15.70 12.27 3.77
N VAL A 232 -14.88 11.24 3.60
CA VAL A 232 -14.30 10.48 4.72
C VAL A 232 -12.78 10.58 4.70
N PHE A 233 -12.19 11.01 5.81
CA PHE A 233 -10.75 11.04 6.03
C PHE A 233 -10.40 10.35 7.34
N ASP A 234 -9.48 9.40 7.30
CA ASP A 234 -8.83 8.92 8.51
C ASP A 234 -8.15 10.08 9.26
N ALA A 235 -8.04 9.97 10.58
CA ALA A 235 -7.44 10.99 11.43
C ALA A 235 -6.05 11.43 10.95
N ASP A 236 -5.26 10.52 10.37
CA ASP A 236 -3.92 10.77 9.84
C ASP A 236 -3.90 11.17 8.35
N HIS A 237 -5.04 11.33 7.69
CA HIS A 237 -5.15 11.69 6.26
C HIS A 237 -5.63 13.14 6.08
N ALA A 238 -4.70 14.09 6.09
CA ALA A 238 -5.03 15.50 5.87
C ALA A 238 -5.31 15.78 4.37
N PRO A 239 -6.46 16.38 4.01
CA PRO A 239 -6.79 16.67 2.62
C PRO A 239 -6.08 17.91 2.08
N ALA A 240 -5.84 17.93 0.77
CA ALA A 240 -5.46 19.14 0.05
C ALA A 240 -6.65 20.07 -0.16
N ARG A 241 -6.36 21.35 -0.39
CA ARG A 241 -7.41 22.37 -0.57
C ARG A 241 -8.31 22.08 -1.76
N ASP A 242 -7.75 21.51 -2.83
CA ASP A 242 -8.45 21.21 -4.07
C ASP A 242 -9.23 19.87 -4.03
N PHE A 243 -9.24 19.12 -2.92
CA PHE A 243 -9.87 17.80 -2.82
C PHE A 243 -11.33 17.81 -3.30
N LEU A 244 -12.18 18.71 -2.79
CA LEU A 244 -13.59 18.75 -3.17
C LEU A 244 -13.79 19.23 -4.60
N ARG A 245 -12.98 20.20 -5.07
CA ARG A 245 -13.03 20.67 -6.46
C ARG A 245 -12.75 19.56 -7.47
N GLU A 246 -11.85 18.65 -7.12
CA GLU A 246 -11.43 17.54 -7.97
C GLU A 246 -12.37 16.32 -7.89
N THR A 247 -13.33 16.29 -6.95
CA THR A 247 -14.15 15.09 -6.67
C THR A 247 -15.65 15.31 -6.80
N VAL A 248 -16.22 16.41 -6.32
CA VAL A 248 -17.68 16.56 -6.25
C VAL A 248 -18.35 16.65 -7.63
N GLY A 249 -17.63 17.16 -8.64
CA GLY A 249 -18.17 17.38 -9.98
C GLY A 249 -18.67 16.10 -10.65
N TYR A 250 -18.09 14.93 -10.32
CA TYR A 250 -18.52 13.65 -10.89
C TYR A 250 -19.94 13.23 -10.47
N PHE A 251 -20.44 13.68 -9.31
CA PHE A 251 -21.78 13.33 -8.84
C PHE A 251 -22.91 13.99 -9.62
N ALA A 252 -22.59 15.03 -10.41
CA ALA A 252 -23.54 15.67 -11.32
C ALA A 252 -23.70 14.87 -12.62
N ASP A 253 -22.64 14.19 -13.08
CA ASP A 253 -22.63 13.43 -14.33
C ASP A 253 -23.47 12.14 -14.24
N ASP A 254 -23.54 11.53 -13.05
CA ASP A 254 -24.23 10.25 -12.83
C ASP A 254 -25.01 10.26 -11.50
N PRO A 255 -26.37 10.25 -11.54
CA PRO A 255 -27.19 10.19 -10.33
C PRO A 255 -27.04 8.86 -9.57
N LYS A 256 -26.56 7.80 -10.23
CA LYS A 256 -26.23 6.50 -9.63
C LYS A 256 -24.77 6.41 -9.19
N LEU A 257 -23.98 7.48 -9.25
CA LEU A 257 -22.64 7.51 -8.65
C LEU A 257 -22.77 7.56 -7.12
N PHE A 258 -22.25 6.54 -6.43
CA PHE A 258 -22.17 6.54 -4.97
C PHE A 258 -20.79 6.90 -4.44
N LEU A 259 -19.72 6.72 -5.22
CA LEU A 259 -18.35 6.83 -4.74
C LEU A 259 -17.45 7.54 -5.74
N VAL A 260 -16.69 8.50 -5.24
CA VAL A 260 -15.46 8.99 -5.88
C VAL A 260 -14.30 8.68 -4.93
N GLN A 261 -13.42 7.75 -5.33
CA GLN A 261 -12.24 7.35 -4.56
C GLN A 261 -10.99 8.04 -5.12
N THR A 262 -10.11 8.53 -4.24
CA THR A 262 -8.79 9.06 -4.59
C THR A 262 -7.66 8.18 -4.01
N PRO A 263 -6.43 8.24 -4.53
CA PRO A 263 -5.26 7.58 -3.97
C PRO A 263 -5.05 7.86 -2.48
N HIS A 264 -4.50 6.88 -1.75
CA HIS A 264 -3.80 7.17 -0.50
C HIS A 264 -2.34 7.47 -0.80
N PHE A 265 -1.94 8.70 -0.53
CA PHE A 265 -0.57 9.15 -0.59
C PHE A 265 -0.04 9.35 0.83
N PHE A 266 1.23 9.03 1.07
CA PHE A 266 1.83 9.06 2.40
C PHE A 266 3.09 9.92 2.42
N LEU A 267 3.27 10.70 3.48
CA LEU A 267 4.44 11.58 3.63
C LEU A 267 5.69 10.85 4.09
N ASN A 268 5.51 9.74 4.83
CA ASN A 268 6.60 8.94 5.36
C ASN A 268 6.67 7.56 4.69
N PRO A 269 7.87 6.97 4.61
CA PRO A 269 8.05 5.61 4.14
C PRO A 269 7.36 4.59 5.02
N ASP A 270 6.94 3.48 4.41
CA ASP A 270 6.69 2.27 5.17
C ASP A 270 7.99 1.68 5.76
N PRO A 271 7.92 0.75 6.74
CA PRO A 271 9.12 0.22 7.38
C PRO A 271 10.11 -0.45 6.43
N LEU A 272 9.64 -1.08 5.33
CA LEU A 272 10.52 -1.67 4.34
C LEU A 272 11.30 -0.56 3.62
N GLU A 273 10.61 0.44 3.10
CA GLU A 273 11.25 1.55 2.39
C GLU A 273 12.25 2.31 3.26
N ARG A 274 11.90 2.56 4.53
CA ARG A 274 12.79 3.23 5.48
C ARG A 274 14.03 2.40 5.76
N ASN A 275 13.86 1.12 6.08
CA ASN A 275 14.96 0.27 6.50
C ASN A 275 15.90 -0.06 5.32
N LEU A 276 15.35 -0.10 4.10
CA LEU A 276 16.10 -0.27 2.86
C LEU A 276 16.63 1.05 2.26
N ARG A 277 16.17 2.21 2.73
CA ARG A 277 16.49 3.56 2.23
C ARG A 277 16.09 3.77 0.76
N THR A 278 14.89 3.34 0.39
CA THR A 278 14.41 3.36 -1.00
C THR A 278 13.31 4.37 -1.27
N PHE A 279 12.75 5.01 -0.22
CA PHE A 279 11.60 5.92 -0.32
C PHE A 279 11.73 7.01 -1.39
N GLU A 280 12.89 7.66 -1.49
CA GLU A 280 13.05 8.80 -2.40
C GLU A 280 13.13 8.40 -3.89
N THR A 281 13.29 7.11 -4.21
CA THR A 281 13.61 6.67 -5.59
C THR A 281 12.75 5.53 -6.12
N MET A 282 12.37 4.58 -5.27
CA MET A 282 11.56 3.42 -5.63
C MET A 282 10.10 3.71 -5.26
N PRO A 283 9.09 3.43 -6.11
CA PRO A 283 7.68 3.58 -5.75
C PRO A 283 7.27 2.75 -4.54
N SER A 284 6.36 3.29 -3.72
CA SER A 284 5.84 2.61 -2.52
C SER A 284 4.92 1.44 -2.86
N GLU A 285 4.68 0.55 -1.89
CA GLU A 285 3.83 -0.62 -2.10
C GLU A 285 2.42 -0.24 -2.60
N ASN A 286 1.81 0.77 -1.97
CA ASN A 286 0.48 1.29 -2.27
C ASN A 286 0.37 1.94 -3.67
N GLU A 287 1.48 2.39 -4.27
CA GLU A 287 1.45 2.99 -5.61
C GLU A 287 1.09 1.99 -6.70
N MET A 288 1.41 0.71 -6.52
CA MET A 288 0.95 -0.35 -7.42
C MET A 288 -0.59 -0.47 -7.39
N PHE A 289 -1.20 -0.36 -6.21
CA PHE A 289 -2.65 -0.46 -6.07
C PHE A 289 -3.35 0.80 -6.58
N TYR A 290 -2.97 1.97 -6.08
CA TYR A 290 -3.63 3.23 -6.41
C TYR A 290 -3.26 3.73 -7.82
N GLY A 291 -2.01 3.58 -8.25
CA GLY A 291 -1.57 4.11 -9.55
C GLY A 291 -2.05 3.34 -10.78
N ILE A 292 -2.34 2.03 -10.66
CA ILE A 292 -2.73 1.22 -11.82
C ILE A 292 -3.86 0.23 -11.58
N ILE A 293 -3.91 -0.45 -10.42
CA ILE A 293 -4.95 -1.45 -10.16
C ILE A 293 -6.31 -0.77 -10.01
N GLN A 294 -6.43 0.30 -9.22
CA GLN A 294 -7.69 1.05 -9.06
C GLN A 294 -8.22 1.60 -10.39
N ARG A 295 -7.34 2.08 -11.27
CA ARG A 295 -7.71 2.48 -12.65
C ARG A 295 -8.20 1.30 -13.51
N GLY A 296 -7.66 0.11 -13.27
CA GLY A 296 -8.16 -1.13 -13.87
C GLY A 296 -9.53 -1.54 -13.32
N LEU A 297 -9.76 -1.38 -12.02
CA LEU A 297 -11.04 -1.65 -11.37
C LEU A 297 -12.12 -0.65 -11.80
N ASP A 298 -11.77 0.63 -11.94
CA ASP A 298 -12.66 1.71 -12.40
C ASP A 298 -13.26 1.43 -13.79
N LYS A 299 -12.46 0.86 -14.70
CA LYS A 299 -12.94 0.43 -16.03
C LYS A 299 -14.16 -0.48 -15.94
N TRP A 300 -14.19 -1.34 -14.93
CA TRP A 300 -15.21 -2.37 -14.75
C TRP A 300 -16.28 -1.96 -13.73
N ASN A 301 -16.37 -0.67 -13.39
CA ASN A 301 -17.27 -0.14 -12.36
C ASN A 301 -17.11 -0.90 -11.02
N ALA A 302 -15.86 -1.12 -10.61
CA ALA A 302 -15.52 -1.90 -9.43
C ALA A 302 -14.46 -1.21 -8.56
N ALA A 303 -14.21 0.09 -8.77
CA ALA A 303 -13.38 0.88 -7.87
C ALA A 303 -14.11 0.98 -6.52
N PHE A 304 -13.53 0.40 -5.47
CA PHE A 304 -14.20 0.29 -4.19
C PHE A 304 -13.66 1.30 -3.19
N PHE A 305 -14.48 1.59 -2.17
CA PHE A 305 -14.16 2.50 -1.08
C PHE A 305 -13.02 1.90 -0.23
N CYS A 306 -11.95 2.67 -0.05
CA CYS A 306 -10.75 2.27 0.71
C CYS A 306 -10.70 2.93 2.10
N GLY A 307 -11.85 3.24 2.70
CA GLY A 307 -11.96 3.69 4.09
C GLY A 307 -11.66 5.17 4.31
N SER A 308 -10.96 5.82 3.39
CA SER A 308 -10.54 7.22 3.49
C SER A 308 -10.25 7.78 2.10
N ALA A 309 -10.09 9.10 2.01
CA ALA A 309 -9.81 9.82 0.76
C ALA A 309 -10.90 9.58 -0.29
N ALA A 310 -12.16 9.66 0.15
CA ALA A 310 -13.30 9.35 -0.69
C ALA A 310 -14.47 10.27 -0.39
N VAL A 311 -15.29 10.51 -1.41
CA VAL A 311 -16.59 11.16 -1.28
C VAL A 311 -17.66 10.12 -1.61
N LEU A 312 -18.68 10.04 -0.75
CA LEU A 312 -19.79 9.10 -0.88
C LEU A 312 -21.11 9.84 -0.96
N ARG A 313 -22.06 9.29 -1.73
CA ARG A 313 -23.44 9.81 -1.78
C ARG A 313 -24.22 9.33 -0.56
N ARG A 314 -24.77 10.26 0.24
CA ARG A 314 -25.57 9.92 1.44
C ARG A 314 -26.78 9.06 1.11
N ALA A 315 -27.51 9.39 0.03
CA ALA A 315 -28.69 8.64 -0.39
C ALA A 315 -28.39 7.16 -0.65
N ALA A 316 -27.23 6.86 -1.25
CA ALA A 316 -26.78 5.49 -1.49
C ALA A 316 -26.49 4.78 -0.15
N LEU A 317 -25.76 5.44 0.75
CA LEU A 317 -25.49 4.89 2.09
C LEU A 317 -26.78 4.61 2.87
N ASN A 318 -27.76 5.50 2.82
CA ASN A 318 -29.07 5.28 3.45
C ASN A 318 -29.78 4.04 2.87
N GLU A 319 -29.73 3.82 1.56
CA GLU A 319 -30.28 2.61 0.92
C GLU A 319 -29.56 1.32 1.37
N ALA A 320 -28.27 1.40 1.69
CA ALA A 320 -27.50 0.28 2.22
C ALA A 320 -27.70 0.05 3.73
N GLY A 321 -28.35 0.97 4.46
CA GLY A 321 -28.44 0.95 5.92
C GLY A 321 -27.21 1.52 6.62
N GLY A 322 -26.47 2.42 5.96
CA GLY A 322 -25.23 3.01 6.42
C GLY A 322 -23.97 2.24 5.97
N PHE A 323 -22.87 2.49 6.67
CA PHE A 323 -21.62 1.74 6.54
C PHE A 323 -21.76 0.34 7.16
N SER A 324 -21.27 -0.68 6.46
CA SER A 324 -21.37 -2.09 6.87
C SER A 324 -20.46 -2.41 8.07
N GLY A 325 -20.97 -3.09 9.10
CA GLY A 325 -20.20 -3.41 10.32
C GLY A 325 -19.89 -4.88 10.53
N LEU A 326 -20.04 -5.74 9.51
CA LEU A 326 -19.88 -7.19 9.64
C LEU A 326 -18.41 -7.64 9.49
N SER A 327 -17.71 -7.10 8.49
CA SER A 327 -16.26 -7.29 8.34
C SER A 327 -15.48 -6.18 9.02
N ILE A 328 -14.25 -6.47 9.45
CA ILE A 328 -13.30 -5.46 9.95
C ILE A 328 -12.77 -4.53 8.84
N THR A 329 -13.07 -4.81 7.57
CA THR A 329 -12.87 -3.91 6.42
C THR A 329 -14.25 -3.43 5.95
N GLU A 330 -14.84 -2.52 6.72
CA GLU A 330 -16.18 -1.97 6.50
C GLU A 330 -16.32 -1.31 5.13
N ASP A 331 -15.22 -0.77 4.66
CA ASP A 331 -15.10 0.08 3.50
C ASP A 331 -15.38 -0.68 2.19
N CYS A 332 -14.58 -1.72 1.93
CA CYS A 332 -14.74 -2.60 0.79
C CYS A 332 -16.08 -3.34 0.86
N GLU A 333 -16.51 -3.73 2.07
CA GLU A 333 -17.81 -4.39 2.26
C GLU A 333 -18.99 -3.47 1.90
N THR A 334 -18.94 -2.20 2.29
CA THR A 334 -19.95 -1.19 1.95
C THR A 334 -20.01 -0.96 0.45
N ALA A 335 -18.84 -0.81 -0.21
CA ALA A 335 -18.77 -0.65 -1.65
C ALA A 335 -19.33 -1.88 -2.40
N LEU A 336 -19.02 -3.09 -1.94
CA LEU A 336 -19.56 -4.33 -2.50
C LEU A 336 -21.09 -4.38 -2.38
N ALA A 337 -21.63 -3.94 -1.25
CA ALA A 337 -23.06 -3.87 -1.00
C ALA A 337 -23.76 -2.86 -1.93
N LEU A 338 -23.15 -1.71 -2.19
CA LEU A 338 -23.69 -0.65 -3.05
C LEU A 338 -23.59 -1.00 -4.54
N HIS A 339 -22.45 -1.53 -5.01
CA HIS A 339 -22.34 -2.05 -6.38
C HIS A 339 -23.37 -3.14 -6.66
N SER A 340 -23.66 -4.02 -5.68
CA SER A 340 -24.69 -5.06 -5.84
C SER A 340 -26.12 -4.53 -5.91
N ARG A 341 -26.34 -3.26 -5.59
CA ARG A 341 -27.62 -2.54 -5.74
C ARG A 341 -27.65 -1.67 -7.00
N GLY A 342 -26.65 -1.78 -7.87
CA GLY A 342 -26.59 -1.04 -9.12
C GLY A 342 -26.11 0.39 -8.99
N TRP A 343 -25.48 0.76 -7.87
CA TRP A 343 -24.74 2.02 -7.76
C TRP A 343 -23.38 1.91 -8.48
N ASN A 344 -22.86 3.05 -8.93
CA ASN A 344 -21.61 3.17 -9.68
C ASN A 344 -20.51 3.86 -8.87
N SER A 345 -19.26 3.60 -9.24
CA SER A 345 -18.07 4.20 -8.63
C SER A 345 -17.19 4.87 -9.67
N VAL A 346 -16.41 5.86 -9.23
CA VAL A 346 -15.35 6.50 -10.01
C VAL A 346 -14.05 6.53 -9.21
N TYR A 347 -12.93 6.32 -9.90
CA TYR A 347 -11.58 6.54 -9.35
C TYR A 347 -10.88 7.75 -9.98
N VAL A 348 -10.34 8.64 -9.16
CA VAL A 348 -9.55 9.82 -9.58
C VAL A 348 -8.10 9.62 -9.16
N ASP A 349 -7.21 9.28 -10.10
CA ASP A 349 -5.77 9.05 -9.87
C ASP A 349 -4.99 10.38 -9.68
N LYS A 350 -5.32 11.11 -8.61
CA LYS A 350 -4.61 12.32 -8.16
C LYS A 350 -4.43 12.25 -6.63
N PRO A 351 -3.20 12.37 -6.10
CA PRO A 351 -3.00 12.38 -4.64
C PRO A 351 -3.63 13.67 -4.08
N LEU A 352 -4.74 13.54 -3.36
CA LEU A 352 -5.50 14.67 -2.80
C LEU A 352 -5.58 14.64 -1.27
N ILE A 353 -4.88 13.68 -0.65
CA ILE A 353 -4.63 13.64 0.78
C ILE A 353 -3.15 13.34 1.02
N ALA A 354 -2.67 13.63 2.22
CA ALA A 354 -1.37 13.19 2.71
C ALA A 354 -1.56 12.47 4.05
N GLY A 355 -1.27 11.17 4.02
CA GLY A 355 -1.39 10.22 5.12
C GLY A 355 -0.08 9.93 5.84
N LEU A 356 -0.17 9.11 6.90
CA LEU A 356 0.98 8.52 7.58
C LEU A 356 1.01 6.99 7.47
N GLN A 357 2.16 6.42 7.14
CA GLN A 357 2.41 4.97 7.18
C GLN A 357 2.79 4.50 8.59
N PRO A 358 2.53 3.23 8.94
CA PRO A 358 2.96 2.65 10.22
C PRO A 358 4.47 2.81 10.42
N ALA A 359 4.87 3.25 11.60
CA ALA A 359 6.26 3.58 11.88
C ALA A 359 7.13 2.37 12.22
N THR A 360 6.55 1.26 12.69
CA THR A 360 7.29 0.06 13.08
C THR A 360 6.94 -1.11 12.19
N PHE A 361 7.88 -2.03 12.01
CA PHE A 361 7.64 -3.25 11.25
C PHE A 361 6.46 -4.06 11.83
N ALA A 362 6.33 -4.09 13.16
CA ALA A 362 5.23 -4.77 13.83
C ALA A 362 3.87 -4.10 13.58
N SER A 363 3.78 -2.76 13.66
CA SER A 363 2.55 -2.04 13.35
C SER A 363 2.16 -2.17 11.88
N PHE A 364 3.14 -2.20 10.96
CA PHE A 364 2.91 -2.50 9.55
C PHE A 364 2.31 -3.89 9.33
N ILE A 365 2.91 -4.94 9.91
CA ILE A 365 2.37 -6.30 9.85
C ILE A 365 0.97 -6.38 10.49
N GLY A 366 0.75 -5.69 11.60
CA GLY A 366 -0.56 -5.59 12.25
C GLY A 366 -1.63 -4.98 11.34
N GLN A 367 -1.30 -3.91 10.62
CA GLN A 367 -2.21 -3.29 9.65
C GLN A 367 -2.54 -4.24 8.49
N ARG A 368 -1.53 -4.87 7.87
CA ARG A 368 -1.74 -5.79 6.74
C ARG A 368 -2.46 -7.06 7.13
N SER A 369 -2.22 -7.56 8.34
CA SER A 369 -2.98 -8.67 8.92
C SER A 369 -4.47 -8.34 9.00
N ARG A 370 -4.85 -7.14 9.47
CA ARG A 370 -6.26 -6.71 9.49
C ARG A 370 -6.89 -6.66 8.10
N TRP A 371 -6.16 -6.15 7.11
CA TRP A 371 -6.68 -6.09 5.73
C TRP A 371 -6.88 -7.50 5.15
N ALA A 372 -5.91 -8.40 5.35
CA ALA A 372 -6.01 -9.80 4.94
C ALA A 372 -7.22 -10.49 5.58
N GLN A 373 -7.37 -10.35 6.89
CA GLN A 373 -8.47 -10.93 7.66
C GLN A 373 -9.84 -10.38 7.22
N GLY A 374 -9.97 -9.07 7.03
CA GLY A 374 -11.21 -8.45 6.58
C GLY A 374 -11.61 -8.89 5.17
N MET A 375 -10.66 -8.94 4.24
CA MET A 375 -10.92 -9.43 2.88
C MET A 375 -11.33 -10.92 2.86
N MET A 376 -10.77 -11.74 3.75
CA MET A 376 -11.21 -13.13 3.93
C MET A 376 -12.61 -13.23 4.55
N GLN A 377 -12.96 -12.35 5.49
CA GLN A 377 -14.31 -12.27 6.04
C GLN A 377 -15.32 -11.92 4.93
N ILE A 378 -15.01 -10.92 4.08
CA ILE A 378 -15.90 -10.56 2.97
C ILE A 378 -16.03 -11.74 2.00
N LEU A 379 -14.93 -12.41 1.65
CA LEU A 379 -14.95 -13.61 0.82
C LEU A 379 -15.86 -14.68 1.42
N ARG A 380 -15.80 -14.90 2.74
CA ARG A 380 -16.57 -15.94 3.44
C ARG A 380 -18.04 -15.59 3.69
N PHE A 381 -18.35 -14.34 4.01
CA PHE A 381 -19.70 -13.87 4.36
C PHE A 381 -20.50 -13.39 3.16
N ARG A 382 -19.83 -12.78 2.16
CA ARG A 382 -20.49 -12.16 1.00
C ARG A 382 -20.27 -12.90 -0.30
N PHE A 383 -19.16 -13.64 -0.41
CA PHE A 383 -18.74 -14.43 -1.57
C PHE A 383 -19.09 -13.78 -2.93
N PRO A 384 -18.32 -12.76 -3.38
CA PRO A 384 -18.70 -11.90 -4.51
C PRO A 384 -19.03 -12.65 -5.80
N LEU A 385 -18.37 -13.78 -6.07
CA LEU A 385 -18.55 -14.55 -7.31
C LEU A 385 -20.02 -14.95 -7.59
N PHE A 386 -20.81 -15.20 -6.54
CA PHE A 386 -22.22 -15.56 -6.67
C PHE A 386 -23.18 -14.48 -6.13
N LYS A 387 -22.66 -13.30 -5.77
CA LYS A 387 -23.48 -12.21 -5.25
C LYS A 387 -24.38 -11.65 -6.36
N ARG A 388 -25.70 -11.67 -6.12
CA ARG A 388 -26.71 -11.10 -7.03
C ARG A 388 -26.52 -9.59 -7.16
N GLY A 389 -26.89 -9.05 -8.32
CA GLY A 389 -26.79 -7.62 -8.64
C GLY A 389 -25.41 -7.14 -9.09
N LEU A 390 -24.34 -7.93 -8.90
CA LEU A 390 -23.05 -7.66 -9.53
C LEU A 390 -22.98 -8.21 -10.95
N SER A 391 -22.43 -7.39 -11.86
CA SER A 391 -22.04 -7.83 -13.20
C SER A 391 -20.91 -8.87 -13.15
N PRO A 392 -20.75 -9.73 -14.18
CA PRO A 392 -19.64 -10.69 -14.24
C PRO A 392 -18.25 -10.06 -14.08
N SER A 393 -18.02 -8.88 -14.65
CA SER A 393 -16.76 -8.15 -14.52
C SER A 393 -16.51 -7.66 -13.09
N GLN A 394 -17.52 -7.08 -12.43
CA GLN A 394 -17.41 -6.66 -11.03
C GLN A 394 -17.09 -7.85 -10.12
N ARG A 395 -17.70 -9.02 -10.37
CA ARG A 395 -17.40 -10.24 -9.62
C ARG A 395 -15.93 -10.61 -9.74
N LEU A 396 -15.37 -10.62 -10.95
CA LEU A 396 -13.95 -10.91 -11.18
C LEU A 396 -13.04 -9.87 -10.52
N CYS A 397 -13.39 -8.58 -10.57
CA CYS A 397 -12.66 -7.51 -9.90
C CYS A 397 -12.62 -7.68 -8.38
N TYR A 398 -13.76 -7.92 -7.74
CA TYR A 398 -13.81 -8.18 -6.30
C TYR A 398 -13.10 -9.47 -5.90
N MET A 399 -13.24 -10.53 -6.71
CA MET A 399 -12.49 -11.77 -6.50
C MET A 399 -10.98 -11.54 -6.65
N SER A 400 -10.54 -10.71 -7.59
CA SER A 400 -9.12 -10.34 -7.74
C SER A 400 -8.58 -9.67 -6.47
N SER A 401 -9.31 -8.68 -5.93
CA SER A 401 -8.88 -7.97 -4.72
C SER A 401 -8.90 -8.85 -3.46
N MET A 402 -9.88 -9.75 -3.33
CA MET A 402 -9.99 -10.62 -2.15
C MET A 402 -9.03 -11.80 -2.22
N LEU A 403 -8.98 -12.50 -3.35
CA LEU A 403 -8.14 -13.69 -3.51
C LEU A 403 -6.66 -13.34 -3.40
N PHE A 404 -6.23 -12.14 -3.78
CA PHE A 404 -4.85 -11.67 -3.59
C PHE A 404 -4.33 -11.95 -2.17
N TRP A 405 -5.17 -11.74 -1.14
CA TRP A 405 -4.79 -11.93 0.27
C TRP A 405 -4.55 -13.39 0.68
N LEU A 406 -4.72 -14.35 -0.24
CA LEU A 406 -4.28 -15.73 -0.08
C LEU A 406 -2.81 -15.92 -0.47
N PHE A 407 -2.07 -14.88 -0.91
CA PHE A 407 -0.64 -14.98 -1.24
C PHE A 407 0.25 -15.61 -0.15
N PRO A 408 -0.06 -15.56 1.17
CA PRO A 408 0.77 -16.23 2.16
C PRO A 408 0.91 -17.74 1.92
N PHE A 409 -0.14 -18.41 1.40
CA PHE A 409 -0.10 -19.84 1.09
C PHE A 409 0.93 -20.21 0.02
N PRO A 410 0.84 -19.71 -1.24
CA PRO A 410 1.82 -20.06 -2.27
C PRO A 410 3.23 -19.56 -1.91
N ARG A 411 3.38 -18.41 -1.24
CA ARG A 411 4.70 -17.92 -0.83
C ARG A 411 5.38 -18.86 0.16
N THR A 412 4.65 -19.36 1.15
CA THR A 412 5.17 -20.36 2.09
C THR A 412 5.48 -21.68 1.38
N ILE A 413 4.64 -22.13 0.45
CA ILE A 413 4.90 -23.35 -0.33
C ILE A 413 6.17 -23.20 -1.19
N PHE A 414 6.33 -22.09 -1.92
CA PHE A 414 7.52 -21.84 -2.75
C PHE A 414 8.81 -21.65 -1.95
N LEU A 415 8.70 -21.16 -0.72
CA LEU A 415 9.81 -21.03 0.22
C LEU A 415 10.34 -22.41 0.65
N PHE A 416 9.43 -23.33 0.97
CA PHE A 416 9.79 -24.66 1.48
C PHE A 416 9.95 -25.73 0.40
N ALA A 417 9.40 -25.52 -0.80
CA ALA A 417 9.51 -26.44 -1.94
C ALA A 417 10.93 -27.00 -2.17
N PRO A 418 12.01 -26.18 -2.24
CA PRO A 418 13.34 -26.72 -2.49
C PRO A 418 13.88 -27.55 -1.31
N LEU A 419 13.39 -27.35 -0.09
CA LEU A 419 13.86 -28.08 1.09
C LEU A 419 13.43 -29.55 1.08
N PHE A 420 12.26 -29.86 0.48
CA PHE A 420 11.79 -31.23 0.34
C PHE A 420 12.77 -32.09 -0.45
N TYR A 421 13.29 -31.57 -1.56
CA TYR A 421 14.34 -32.24 -2.30
C TYR A 421 15.68 -32.19 -1.55
N LEU A 422 16.15 -31.00 -1.15
CA LEU A 422 17.53 -30.85 -0.65
C LEU A 422 17.81 -31.61 0.64
N PHE A 423 16.85 -31.73 1.55
CA PHE A 423 17.03 -32.46 2.81
C PHE A 423 16.50 -33.89 2.81
N PHE A 424 15.46 -34.18 2.03
CA PHE A 424 14.73 -35.45 2.13
C PHE A 424 14.71 -36.25 0.82
N ASP A 425 15.35 -35.76 -0.25
CA ASP A 425 15.38 -36.37 -1.58
C ASP A 425 13.97 -36.64 -2.16
N LEU A 426 12.97 -35.85 -1.77
CA LEU A 426 11.60 -35.99 -2.27
C LEU A 426 11.49 -35.45 -3.70
N GLU A 427 10.94 -36.27 -4.59
CA GLU A 427 10.74 -35.98 -6.01
C GLU A 427 9.39 -35.29 -6.22
N ILE A 428 9.26 -34.05 -5.76
CA ILE A 428 8.01 -33.28 -5.82
C ILE A 428 7.66 -32.76 -7.23
N PHE A 429 8.57 -32.96 -8.19
CA PHE A 429 8.48 -32.48 -9.57
C PHE A 429 9.17 -33.49 -10.51
N THR A 430 8.41 -34.22 -11.31
CA THR A 430 8.95 -35.27 -12.19
C THR A 430 9.35 -34.70 -13.55
N ALA A 431 10.53 -34.10 -13.65
CA ALA A 431 11.11 -33.61 -14.91
C ALA A 431 12.64 -33.57 -14.86
N SER A 432 13.27 -33.65 -16.03
CA SER A 432 14.71 -33.39 -16.15
C SER A 432 15.06 -31.90 -15.92
N GLY A 433 16.31 -31.61 -15.59
CA GLY A 433 16.78 -30.22 -15.49
C GLY A 433 16.60 -29.44 -16.80
N GLY A 434 16.77 -30.10 -17.94
CA GLY A 434 16.54 -29.51 -19.27
C GLY A 434 15.08 -29.12 -19.52
N GLU A 435 14.13 -29.99 -19.17
CA GLU A 435 12.71 -29.67 -19.27
C GLU A 435 12.30 -28.53 -18.35
N PHE A 436 12.84 -28.50 -17.13
CA PHE A 436 12.62 -27.37 -16.23
C PHE A 436 13.09 -26.04 -16.86
N LEU A 437 14.28 -26.02 -17.47
CA LEU A 437 14.78 -24.83 -18.16
C LEU A 437 13.91 -24.47 -19.39
N GLY A 438 13.43 -25.46 -20.14
CA GLY A 438 12.60 -25.22 -21.33
C GLY A 438 11.19 -24.73 -21.05
N TYR A 439 10.59 -25.15 -19.93
CA TYR A 439 9.22 -24.80 -19.58
C TYR A 439 9.15 -23.81 -18.42
N THR A 440 9.72 -24.13 -17.25
CA THR A 440 9.60 -23.32 -16.04
C THR A 440 10.34 -22.00 -16.15
N LEU A 441 11.59 -21.99 -16.60
CA LEU A 441 12.35 -20.74 -16.75
C LEU A 441 11.73 -19.83 -17.82
N ALA A 442 11.27 -20.41 -18.93
CA ALA A 442 10.55 -19.67 -19.96
C ALA A 442 9.27 -19.02 -19.41
N TYR A 443 8.46 -19.78 -18.66
CA TYR A 443 7.29 -19.28 -17.95
C TYR A 443 7.65 -18.13 -17.01
N MET A 444 8.68 -18.29 -16.19
CA MET A 444 9.11 -17.25 -15.25
C MET A 444 9.53 -15.96 -15.96
N LEU A 445 10.36 -16.07 -17.01
CA LEU A 445 10.84 -14.90 -17.77
C LEU A 445 9.68 -14.16 -18.42
N VAL A 446 8.77 -14.88 -19.07
CA VAL A 446 7.55 -14.29 -19.65
C VAL A 446 6.71 -13.61 -18.58
N ASN A 447 6.49 -14.25 -17.44
CA ASN A 447 5.71 -13.67 -16.35
C ASN A 447 6.36 -12.37 -15.80
N LEU A 448 7.68 -12.38 -15.57
CA LEU A 448 8.43 -11.18 -15.17
C LEU A 448 8.32 -10.06 -16.21
N MET A 449 8.37 -10.40 -17.49
CA MET A 449 8.18 -9.42 -18.57
C MET A 449 6.77 -8.83 -18.56
N MET A 450 5.74 -9.66 -18.46
CA MET A 450 4.34 -9.22 -18.37
C MET A 450 4.13 -8.31 -17.15
N GLN A 451 4.65 -8.70 -15.98
CA GLN A 451 4.59 -7.88 -14.78
C GLN A 451 5.27 -6.53 -14.99
N ASN A 452 6.46 -6.49 -15.58
CA ASN A 452 7.14 -5.22 -15.81
C ASN A 452 6.48 -4.36 -16.89
N TYR A 453 5.79 -4.96 -17.87
CA TYR A 453 4.95 -4.23 -18.82
C TYR A 453 3.76 -3.53 -18.15
N LEU A 454 3.14 -4.20 -17.18
CA LEU A 454 1.94 -3.71 -16.50
C LEU A 454 2.27 -2.76 -15.35
N TYR A 455 3.33 -3.06 -14.61
CA TYR A 455 3.63 -2.45 -13.31
C TYR A 455 5.01 -1.82 -13.22
N GLY A 456 5.84 -1.86 -14.27
CA GLY A 456 7.27 -1.53 -14.15
C GLY A 456 7.59 -0.14 -13.60
N SER A 457 6.70 0.85 -13.82
CA SER A 457 6.83 2.20 -13.26
C SER A 457 6.28 2.35 -11.83
N PHE A 458 5.58 1.35 -11.30
CA PHE A 458 4.93 1.36 -9.98
C PHE A 458 5.47 0.29 -9.03
N ARG A 459 6.17 -0.73 -9.57
CA ARG A 459 6.73 -1.82 -8.80
C ARG A 459 7.94 -2.40 -9.50
N TRP A 460 9.09 -2.28 -8.85
CA TRP A 460 10.34 -2.80 -9.38
C TRP A 460 10.44 -4.33 -9.22
N PRO A 461 11.24 -5.02 -10.04
CA PRO A 461 11.42 -6.48 -9.95
C PRO A 461 11.83 -6.93 -8.54
N TRP A 462 11.32 -8.08 -8.10
CA TRP A 462 11.61 -8.73 -6.80
C TRP A 462 11.11 -8.02 -5.54
N ILE A 463 10.64 -6.77 -5.67
CA ILE A 463 10.10 -6.03 -4.52
C ILE A 463 8.76 -6.60 -4.08
N SER A 464 7.89 -7.03 -5.00
CA SER A 464 6.65 -7.73 -4.63
C SER A 464 6.93 -9.02 -3.86
N GLU A 465 7.88 -9.82 -4.34
CA GLU A 465 8.33 -11.04 -3.68
C GLU A 465 8.83 -10.76 -2.26
N LEU A 466 9.60 -9.68 -2.08
CA LEU A 466 10.10 -9.27 -0.77
C LEU A 466 8.97 -8.83 0.17
N TYR A 467 8.07 -7.94 -0.27
CA TYR A 467 6.93 -7.51 0.54
C TYR A 467 6.05 -8.69 0.94
N GLU A 468 5.74 -9.57 -0.02
CA GLU A 468 4.89 -10.73 0.21
C GLU A 468 5.60 -11.76 1.12
N TYR A 469 6.89 -12.03 0.92
CA TYR A 469 7.65 -12.92 1.81
C TYR A 469 7.64 -12.40 3.25
N VAL A 470 7.97 -11.12 3.45
CA VAL A 470 8.03 -10.50 4.77
C VAL A 470 6.68 -10.54 5.48
N GLN A 471 5.59 -10.32 4.74
CA GLN A 471 4.24 -10.38 5.28
C GLN A 471 3.77 -11.82 5.55
N SER A 472 4.10 -12.78 4.68
CA SER A 472 3.58 -14.17 4.71
C SER A 472 3.86 -14.87 6.03
N VAL A 473 5.04 -14.63 6.63
CA VAL A 473 5.45 -15.23 7.91
C VAL A 473 4.42 -15.00 9.01
N HIS A 474 3.79 -13.82 9.04
CA HIS A 474 2.83 -13.44 10.09
C HIS A 474 1.38 -13.41 9.60
N LEU A 475 1.14 -13.21 8.31
CA LEU A 475 -0.21 -13.18 7.73
C LEU A 475 -0.79 -14.59 7.52
N LEU A 476 0.03 -15.60 7.25
CA LEU A 476 -0.46 -16.97 7.06
C LEU A 476 -1.32 -17.47 8.24
N PRO A 477 -0.87 -17.43 9.51
CA PRO A 477 -1.71 -17.85 10.63
C PRO A 477 -2.96 -16.97 10.80
N ALA A 478 -2.86 -15.67 10.48
CA ALA A 478 -3.98 -14.75 10.56
C ALA A 478 -5.09 -15.09 9.54
N VAL A 479 -4.72 -15.41 8.30
CA VAL A 479 -5.64 -15.83 7.23
C VAL A 479 -6.27 -17.17 7.56
N ILE A 480 -5.47 -18.17 7.99
CA ILE A 480 -5.98 -19.48 8.41
C ILE A 480 -7.01 -19.34 9.53
N SER A 481 -6.73 -18.47 10.52
CA SER A 481 -7.65 -18.19 11.63
C SER A 481 -9.04 -17.75 11.15
N VAL A 482 -9.12 -16.85 10.17
CA VAL A 482 -10.41 -16.38 9.61
C VAL A 482 -11.10 -17.47 8.81
N MET A 483 -10.32 -18.24 8.02
CA MET A 483 -10.89 -19.33 7.22
C MET A 483 -11.54 -20.41 8.10
N LEU A 484 -10.94 -20.70 9.26
CA LEU A 484 -11.50 -21.65 10.24
C LEU A 484 -12.64 -21.03 11.05
N ASN A 485 -12.52 -19.77 11.47
CA ASN A 485 -13.55 -19.09 12.22
C ASN A 485 -13.57 -17.59 11.89
N PRO A 486 -14.50 -17.13 11.02
CA PRO A 486 -14.48 -15.77 10.50
C PRO A 486 -14.92 -14.71 11.53
N THR A 487 -15.54 -15.10 12.65
CA THR A 487 -15.99 -14.16 13.70
C THR A 487 -15.02 -14.02 14.86
N LYS A 488 -13.99 -14.88 14.95
CA LYS A 488 -12.98 -14.83 16.03
C LYS A 488 -12.01 -13.64 15.98
N PRO A 489 -11.54 -13.17 14.80
CA PRO A 489 -10.59 -12.06 14.76
C PRO A 489 -11.19 -10.80 15.38
N THR A 490 -10.59 -10.33 16.47
CA THR A 490 -10.99 -9.09 17.13
C THR A 490 -10.09 -7.93 16.71
N PHE A 491 -10.67 -6.75 16.65
CA PHE A 491 -9.98 -5.53 16.29
C PHE A 491 -9.25 -4.96 17.51
N LYS A 492 -7.92 -4.90 17.46
CA LYS A 492 -7.11 -4.08 18.37
C LYS A 492 -6.55 -2.90 17.57
N VAL A 493 -6.79 -1.69 18.05
CA VAL A 493 -6.29 -0.47 17.41
C VAL A 493 -4.77 -0.48 17.47
N THR A 494 -4.13 -0.46 16.29
CA THR A 494 -2.69 -0.28 16.15
C THR A 494 -2.30 1.10 16.64
N ALA A 495 -1.30 1.20 17.53
CA ALA A 495 -0.75 2.49 17.94
C ALA A 495 -0.22 3.23 16.71
N LYS A 496 -0.64 4.49 16.52
CA LYS A 496 -0.24 5.34 15.41
C LYS A 496 0.96 6.23 15.75
N ASP A 497 1.27 6.40 17.04
CA ASP A 497 2.34 7.27 17.57
C ASP A 497 3.59 6.50 18.04
N GLU A 498 4.03 5.51 17.26
CA GLU A 498 5.33 4.87 17.52
C GLU A 498 6.43 5.59 16.75
N SER A 499 7.55 5.92 17.39
CA SER A 499 8.75 6.42 16.69
C SER A 499 9.97 5.61 17.10
N ILE A 500 10.85 5.32 16.13
CA ILE A 500 12.05 4.53 16.38
C ILE A 500 13.20 5.48 16.65
N ARG A 501 13.41 5.81 17.92
CA ARG A 501 14.51 6.70 18.34
C ARG A 501 15.88 6.04 18.20
N VAL A 502 15.95 4.71 18.38
CA VAL A 502 17.19 3.94 18.37
C VAL A 502 17.06 2.78 17.40
N SER A 503 18.12 2.53 16.62
CA SER A 503 18.13 1.42 15.66
C SER A 503 18.12 0.09 16.42
N ARG A 504 17.20 -0.80 16.08
CA ARG A 504 16.94 -2.05 16.83
C ARG A 504 16.47 -3.16 15.90
N LEU A 505 16.51 -4.40 16.38
CA LEU A 505 15.75 -5.48 15.75
C LEU A 505 14.28 -5.36 16.17
N SER A 506 13.37 -5.55 15.21
CA SER A 506 11.94 -5.64 15.53
C SER A 506 11.68 -6.82 16.48
N GLU A 507 10.73 -6.67 17.41
CA GLU A 507 10.32 -7.72 18.33
C GLU A 507 9.82 -9.01 17.63
N ILE A 508 9.30 -8.89 16.39
CA ILE A 508 8.82 -10.01 15.58
C ILE A 508 9.83 -10.50 14.53
N SER A 509 11.11 -10.16 14.69
CA SER A 509 12.18 -10.46 13.71
C SER A 509 12.72 -11.90 13.74
N ARG A 510 12.56 -12.63 14.86
CA ARG A 510 13.20 -13.95 15.07
C ARG A 510 12.92 -14.97 13.96
N PRO A 511 11.67 -15.15 13.46
CA PRO A 511 11.41 -16.15 12.44
C PRO A 511 12.22 -15.95 11.15
N PHE A 512 12.51 -14.70 10.77
CA PHE A 512 13.26 -14.39 9.54
C PHE A 512 14.71 -14.86 9.61
N PHE A 513 15.36 -14.74 10.77
CA PHE A 513 16.72 -15.25 10.97
C PHE A 513 16.77 -16.78 10.96
N VAL A 514 15.75 -17.44 11.53
CA VAL A 514 15.63 -18.92 11.50
C VAL A 514 15.44 -19.40 10.07
N ILE A 515 14.50 -18.81 9.32
CA ILE A 515 14.26 -19.15 7.91
C ILE A 515 15.55 -18.96 7.09
N PHE A 516 16.23 -17.82 7.26
CA PHE A 516 17.49 -17.55 6.57
C PHE A 516 18.56 -18.62 6.88
N ALA A 517 18.72 -19.00 8.15
CA ALA A 517 19.68 -20.03 8.54
C ALA A 517 19.35 -21.39 7.91
N VAL A 518 18.09 -21.80 7.89
CA VAL A 518 17.65 -23.04 7.25
C VAL A 518 17.92 -23.02 5.75
N LEU A 519 17.58 -21.92 5.06
CA LEU A 519 17.86 -21.77 3.62
C LEU A 519 19.36 -21.77 3.32
N PHE A 520 20.17 -21.21 4.21
CA PHE A 520 21.62 -21.20 4.08
C PHE A 520 22.20 -22.61 4.22
N VAL A 521 21.73 -23.40 5.20
CA VAL A 521 22.10 -24.81 5.34
C VAL A 521 21.65 -25.61 4.11
N ALA A 522 20.44 -25.35 3.59
CA ALA A 522 19.96 -25.98 2.36
C ALA A 522 20.82 -25.62 1.15
N PHE A 523 21.33 -24.38 1.08
CA PHE A 523 22.25 -23.96 0.03
C PHE A 523 23.57 -24.74 0.11
N LEU A 524 24.15 -24.91 1.31
CA LEU A 524 25.33 -25.76 1.49
C LEU A 524 25.06 -27.23 1.11
N MET A 525 23.87 -27.75 1.46
CA MET A 525 23.44 -29.09 1.07
C MET A 525 23.34 -29.23 -0.45
N SER A 526 22.84 -28.20 -1.16
CA SER A 526 22.79 -28.21 -2.63
C SER A 526 24.17 -28.31 -3.27
N ILE A 527 25.17 -27.63 -2.70
CA ILE A 527 26.57 -27.74 -3.16
C ILE A 527 27.10 -29.16 -2.89
N TYR A 528 26.89 -29.69 -1.68
CA TYR A 528 27.31 -31.04 -1.33
C TYR A 528 26.72 -32.08 -2.29
N ARG A 529 25.39 -32.06 -2.49
CA ARG A 529 24.68 -33.00 -3.37
C ARG A 529 25.10 -32.89 -4.82
N PHE A 530 25.39 -31.68 -5.31
CA PHE A 530 25.90 -31.48 -6.66
C PHE A 530 27.21 -32.26 -6.91
N TYR A 531 28.08 -32.37 -5.90
CA TYR A 531 29.33 -33.13 -6.00
C TYR A 531 29.18 -34.61 -5.63
N SER A 532 28.38 -34.95 -4.62
CA SER A 532 28.22 -36.33 -4.15
C SER A 532 27.30 -37.16 -5.04
N GLU A 533 26.38 -36.53 -5.77
CA GLU A 533 25.39 -37.20 -6.63
C GLU A 533 25.42 -36.66 -8.08
N PRO A 534 26.50 -36.89 -8.85
CA PRO A 534 26.64 -36.32 -10.21
C PRO A 534 25.52 -36.70 -11.19
N TYR A 535 24.86 -37.84 -10.97
CA TYR A 535 23.75 -38.35 -11.79
C TYR A 535 22.44 -37.57 -11.60
N LYS A 536 22.30 -36.82 -10.49
CA LYS A 536 21.17 -35.90 -10.20
C LYS A 536 21.60 -34.43 -10.26
N ALA A 537 22.79 -34.14 -10.80
CA ALA A 537 23.39 -32.81 -10.73
C ALA A 537 22.56 -31.74 -11.45
N ASP A 538 21.88 -32.09 -12.55
CA ASP A 538 21.02 -31.19 -13.31
C ASP A 538 19.79 -30.73 -12.52
N VAL A 539 19.10 -31.66 -11.85
CA VAL A 539 17.97 -31.37 -10.95
C VAL A 539 18.44 -30.59 -9.73
N THR A 540 19.55 -31.00 -9.12
CA THR A 540 20.14 -30.33 -7.96
C THR A 540 20.54 -28.89 -8.27
N PHE A 541 21.07 -28.63 -9.47
CA PHE A 541 21.41 -27.29 -9.93
C PHE A 541 20.18 -26.37 -9.99
N VAL A 542 19.09 -26.87 -10.56
CA VAL A 542 17.82 -26.13 -10.64
C VAL A 542 17.24 -25.83 -9.25
N VAL A 543 17.14 -26.86 -8.40
CA VAL A 543 16.56 -26.71 -7.05
C VAL A 543 17.45 -25.81 -6.19
N GLY A 544 18.78 -25.97 -6.28
CA GLY A 544 19.76 -25.11 -5.62
C GLY A 544 19.65 -23.66 -6.08
N GLY A 545 19.43 -23.42 -7.38
CA GLY A 545 19.17 -22.09 -7.93
C GLY A 545 17.91 -21.44 -7.37
N TRP A 546 16.81 -22.19 -7.23
CA TRP A 546 15.59 -21.71 -6.59
C TRP A 546 15.79 -21.43 -5.10
N ASN A 547 16.51 -22.30 -4.39
CA ASN A 547 16.87 -22.07 -2.99
C ASN A 547 17.75 -20.83 -2.82
N LEU A 548 18.69 -20.59 -3.75
CA LEU A 548 19.53 -19.39 -3.75
C LEU A 548 18.70 -18.11 -3.93
N LEU A 549 17.70 -18.14 -4.83
CA LEU A 549 16.75 -17.02 -4.98
C LEU A 549 15.99 -16.76 -3.67
N ASN A 550 15.45 -17.81 -3.04
CA ASN A 550 14.79 -17.71 -1.74
C ASN A 550 15.73 -17.16 -0.66
N LEU A 551 16.99 -17.62 -0.62
CA LEU A 551 18.02 -17.17 0.31
C LEU A 551 18.33 -15.67 0.13
N LEU A 552 18.40 -15.18 -1.10
CA LEU A 552 18.63 -13.76 -1.40
C LEU A 552 17.46 -12.88 -0.93
N ILE A 553 16.21 -13.30 -1.16
CA ILE A 553 15.02 -12.58 -0.68
C ILE A 553 14.97 -12.60 0.85
N ALA A 554 15.18 -13.77 1.47
CA ALA A 554 15.22 -13.92 2.92
C ALA A 554 16.35 -13.09 3.55
N GLY A 555 17.51 -13.01 2.89
CA GLY A 555 18.64 -12.17 3.31
C GLY A 555 18.30 -10.67 3.26
N CYS A 556 17.67 -10.21 2.18
CA CYS A 556 17.19 -8.83 2.09
C CYS A 556 16.17 -8.50 3.20
N ALA A 557 15.28 -9.45 3.51
CA ALA A 557 14.29 -9.32 4.58
C ALA A 557 14.92 -9.18 5.98
N LEU A 558 16.13 -9.72 6.22
CA LEU A 558 16.87 -9.44 7.46
C LEU A 558 17.14 -7.94 7.63
N GLY A 559 17.42 -7.23 6.54
CA GLY A 559 17.52 -5.78 6.55
C GLY A 559 16.17 -5.11 6.82
N VAL A 560 15.07 -5.63 6.27
CA VAL A 560 13.73 -5.08 6.53
C VAL A 560 13.35 -5.16 8.01
N VAL A 561 13.66 -6.26 8.69
CA VAL A 561 13.33 -6.43 10.13
C VAL A 561 14.36 -5.76 11.07
N SER A 562 15.47 -5.28 10.51
CA SER A 562 16.49 -4.50 11.20
C SER A 562 16.17 -3.01 11.09
N GLU A 563 15.42 -2.51 12.06
CA GLU A 563 14.83 -1.17 12.03
C GLU A 563 15.87 -0.07 12.23
N ARG A 564 15.82 0.93 11.33
CA ARG A 564 16.67 2.12 11.41
C ARG A 564 16.01 3.18 12.28
N SER A 565 16.82 3.84 13.09
CA SER A 565 16.36 5.01 13.86
C SER A 565 16.00 6.16 12.95
N GLU A 566 14.90 6.83 13.28
CA GLU A 566 14.51 8.13 12.73
C GLU A 566 14.38 9.11 13.91
N ARG A 567 15.33 10.06 13.98
CA ARG A 567 15.39 11.03 15.08
C ARG A 567 14.34 12.13 14.96
N ALA A 568 13.80 12.33 13.76
CA ALA A 568 12.74 13.29 13.53
C ALA A 568 11.40 12.68 13.97
N ALA A 569 10.66 13.38 14.84
CA ALA A 569 9.33 12.97 15.28
C ALA A 569 8.30 12.98 14.14
N SER A 570 8.50 13.82 13.12
CA SER A 570 7.69 13.88 11.91
C SER A 570 8.57 14.05 10.67
N ARG A 571 8.17 13.41 9.56
CA ARG A 571 8.90 13.51 8.30
C ARG A 571 8.77 14.93 7.74
N ARG A 572 9.89 15.44 7.20
CA ARG A 572 9.95 16.74 6.53
C ARG A 572 9.67 16.55 5.04
N VAL A 573 8.81 17.40 4.50
CA VAL A 573 8.47 17.52 3.08
C VAL A 573 9.25 18.70 2.51
N THR A 574 9.93 18.50 1.39
CA THR A 574 10.61 19.57 0.68
C THR A 574 9.59 20.50 0.03
N ILE A 575 9.71 21.79 0.29
CA ILE A 575 8.87 22.83 -0.33
C ILE A 575 9.77 23.96 -0.84
N LYS A 576 9.22 24.80 -1.72
CA LYS A 576 9.87 26.03 -2.18
C LYS A 576 8.88 27.17 -2.08
N ARG A 577 8.79 27.78 -0.91
CA ARG A 577 7.83 28.86 -0.63
C ARG A 577 8.56 30.07 -0.09
N ARG A 578 8.28 31.24 -0.67
CA ARG A 578 8.79 32.52 -0.14
C ARG A 578 8.12 32.83 1.18
N CYS A 579 8.89 33.36 2.11
CA CYS A 579 8.42 33.79 3.41
C CYS A 579 9.29 34.96 3.92
N SER A 580 8.85 35.58 5.00
CA SER A 580 9.60 36.53 5.79
C SER A 580 9.94 35.88 7.14
N PHE A 581 11.18 36.06 7.59
CA PHE A 581 11.64 35.65 8.90
C PHE A 581 11.83 36.89 9.76
N VAL A 582 10.99 37.06 10.79
CA VAL A 582 11.04 38.22 11.67
C VAL A 582 11.78 37.85 12.95
N PHE A 583 12.92 38.50 13.16
CA PHE A 583 13.79 38.26 14.32
C PHE A 583 14.40 39.57 14.81
N GLY A 584 14.40 39.79 16.13
CA GLY A 584 14.92 41.02 16.73
C GLY A 584 14.22 42.31 16.25
N GLY A 585 12.94 42.21 15.86
CA GLY A 585 12.17 43.33 15.30
C GLY A 585 12.52 43.72 13.87
N ARG A 586 13.38 42.95 13.19
CA ARG A 586 13.70 43.13 11.76
C ARG A 586 13.10 42.00 10.93
N ASP A 587 12.72 42.35 9.72
CA ASP A 587 12.19 41.44 8.72
C ASP A 587 13.31 41.03 7.76
N TYR A 588 13.51 39.73 7.61
CA TYR A 588 14.48 39.16 6.68
C TYR A 588 13.76 38.33 5.61
N PRO A 589 14.00 38.60 4.31
CA PRO A 589 13.46 37.75 3.26
C PRO A 589 14.02 36.33 3.40
N ALA A 590 13.16 35.34 3.22
CA ALA A 590 13.50 33.95 3.39
C ALA A 590 12.78 33.03 2.39
N THR A 591 13.27 31.81 2.27
CA THR A 591 12.61 30.76 1.49
C THR A 591 12.60 29.46 2.30
N LEU A 592 11.41 28.91 2.51
CA LEU A 592 11.25 27.60 3.13
C LEU A 592 11.82 26.52 2.20
N GLU A 593 12.68 25.67 2.75
CA GLU A 593 13.32 24.55 2.08
C GLU A 593 12.58 23.24 2.38
N ASN A 594 12.16 23.05 3.63
CA ASN A 594 11.35 21.92 4.04
C ASN A 594 10.51 22.22 5.29
N VAL A 595 9.41 21.50 5.43
CA VAL A 595 8.45 21.63 6.53
C VAL A 595 8.02 20.26 7.05
N SER A 596 7.72 20.14 8.32
CA SER A 596 7.02 19.00 8.93
C SER A 596 5.94 19.51 9.87
N ALA A 597 5.14 18.59 10.43
CA ALA A 597 4.10 18.94 11.40
C ALA A 597 4.60 19.70 12.65
N HIS A 598 5.90 19.72 12.92
CA HIS A 598 6.48 20.32 14.12
C HIS A 598 7.49 21.45 13.84
N GLY A 599 7.86 21.71 12.59
CA GLY A 599 8.86 22.73 12.31
C GLY A 599 9.26 22.85 10.86
N ALA A 600 10.16 23.77 10.57
CA ALA A 600 10.64 24.05 9.22
C ALA A 600 12.15 24.23 9.16
N ARG A 601 12.71 24.16 7.96
CA ARG A 601 14.02 24.74 7.63
C ARG A 601 13.82 25.78 6.55
N MET A 602 14.43 26.94 6.73
CA MET A 602 14.36 28.05 5.78
C MET A 602 15.76 28.61 5.53
N GLN A 603 15.92 29.18 4.34
CA GLN A 603 17.09 29.94 3.93
C GLN A 603 16.79 31.42 4.08
N VAL A 604 17.48 32.10 5.01
CA VAL A 604 17.30 33.51 5.34
C VAL A 604 18.41 34.34 4.71
N PHE A 605 18.03 35.41 4.01
CA PHE A 605 18.94 36.29 3.30
C PHE A 605 19.21 37.56 4.11
N GLY A 606 20.48 37.96 4.21
CA GLY A 606 20.88 39.21 4.90
C GLY A 606 20.87 39.14 6.43
N LEU A 607 20.85 37.95 7.03
CA LEU A 607 21.00 37.79 8.47
C LEU A 607 22.49 37.88 8.85
N GLU A 608 22.91 39.05 9.36
CA GLU A 608 24.30 39.33 9.72
C GLU A 608 24.69 38.83 11.12
N THR A 609 23.71 38.65 12.02
CA THR A 609 23.91 38.24 13.42
C THR A 609 23.51 36.77 13.64
N GLU A 610 24.29 36.03 14.44
CA GLU A 610 23.91 34.68 14.86
C GLU A 610 22.62 34.72 15.68
N ALA A 611 21.56 34.11 15.16
CA ALA A 611 20.32 33.95 15.90
C ALA A 611 20.51 32.85 16.96
N PRO A 612 20.39 33.17 18.27
CA PRO A 612 20.65 32.19 19.32
C PRO A 612 19.65 31.04 19.30
N VAL A 613 20.15 29.83 19.55
CA VAL A 613 19.30 28.65 19.71
C VAL A 613 18.41 28.83 20.94
N GLY A 614 17.11 28.58 20.79
CA GLY A 614 16.08 28.81 21.81
C GLY A 614 15.44 30.20 21.76
N ALA A 615 15.87 31.08 20.85
CA ALA A 615 15.24 32.37 20.68
C ALA A 615 13.91 32.25 19.89
N THR A 616 12.93 33.07 20.29
CA THR A 616 11.65 33.17 19.61
C THR A 616 11.76 34.07 18.38
N ALA A 617 11.04 33.70 17.32
CA ALA A 617 10.95 34.43 16.07
C ALA A 617 9.55 34.23 15.46
N GLU A 618 9.24 34.97 14.39
CA GLU A 618 8.02 34.74 13.61
C GLU A 618 8.36 34.34 12.18
N LEU A 619 7.62 33.37 11.66
CA LEU A 619 7.59 33.02 10.26
C LEU A 619 6.35 33.64 9.62
N ARG A 620 6.53 34.59 8.71
CA ARG A 620 5.44 35.25 7.98
C ARG A 620 5.35 34.76 6.55
N PHE A 621 4.15 34.42 6.10
CA PHE A 621 3.89 34.03 4.72
C PHE A 621 2.42 34.27 4.39
N VAL A 622 2.09 34.34 3.10
CA VAL A 622 0.69 34.42 2.63
C VAL A 622 0.16 32.99 2.48
N PRO A 623 -0.82 32.54 3.30
CA PRO A 623 -1.46 31.22 3.16
C PRO A 623 -2.13 31.03 1.78
N TYR A 624 -2.33 29.79 1.33
CA TYR A 624 -3.06 29.58 0.08
C TYR A 624 -4.50 30.08 0.24
N GLY A 625 -4.98 30.86 -0.74
CA GLY A 625 -6.32 31.45 -0.71
C GLY A 625 -6.51 32.62 0.26
N ALA A 626 -5.44 33.09 0.92
CA ALA A 626 -5.46 34.33 1.71
C ALA A 626 -4.91 35.51 0.89
N GLU A 627 -5.33 36.72 1.25
CA GLU A 627 -4.89 37.97 0.62
C GLU A 627 -3.72 38.64 1.36
N HIS A 628 -3.55 38.32 2.65
CA HIS A 628 -2.59 38.98 3.53
C HIS A 628 -1.60 37.98 4.13
N GLU A 629 -0.45 38.48 4.56
CA GLU A 629 0.53 37.69 5.32
C GLU A 629 0.02 37.41 6.73
N GLU A 630 0.33 36.21 7.20
CA GLU A 630 0.04 35.79 8.57
C GLU A 630 1.31 35.30 9.24
N ALA A 631 1.39 35.50 10.56
CA ALA A 631 2.54 35.16 11.37
C ALA A 631 2.33 33.82 12.10
N LEU A 632 3.33 32.95 12.01
CA LEU A 632 3.43 31.73 12.78
C LEU A 632 4.61 31.85 13.76
N PRO A 633 4.39 31.82 15.09
CA PRO A 633 5.47 31.83 16.06
C PRO A 633 6.33 30.57 15.95
N VAL A 634 7.65 30.77 15.97
CA VAL A 634 8.64 29.71 15.88
C VAL A 634 9.76 29.89 16.89
N ASP A 635 10.39 28.77 17.25
CA ASP A 635 11.54 28.72 18.13
C ASP A 635 12.76 28.17 17.37
N ILE A 636 13.88 28.88 17.44
CA ILE A 636 15.09 28.55 16.68
C ILE A 636 15.80 27.35 17.30
N ARG A 637 16.04 26.30 16.51
CA ARG A 637 16.64 25.05 16.98
C ARG A 637 18.06 24.83 16.48
N ASN A 638 18.38 25.33 15.30
CA ASN A 638 19.73 25.38 14.77
C ASN A 638 19.85 26.46 13.70
N HIS A 639 21.09 26.87 13.44
CA HIS A 639 21.45 27.67 12.27
C HIS A 639 22.69 27.08 11.61
N GLU A 640 22.86 27.31 10.32
CA GLU A 640 24.01 26.90 9.53
C GLU A 640 24.33 28.02 8.54
N ASN A 641 25.56 28.53 8.58
CA ASN A 641 25.98 29.61 7.69
C ASN A 641 26.46 29.02 6.36
N LEU A 642 25.77 29.36 5.26
CA LEU A 642 26.05 28.89 3.90
C LEU A 642 26.69 29.99 3.03
N GLY A 643 27.36 30.97 3.66
CA GLY A 643 27.99 32.11 3.00
C GLY A 643 27.06 33.32 2.96
N ASN A 644 26.40 33.55 1.82
CA ASN A 644 25.49 34.71 1.65
C ASN A 644 24.09 34.49 2.23
N VAL A 645 23.83 33.30 2.80
CA VAL A 645 22.53 32.84 3.29
C VAL A 645 22.74 32.08 4.58
N VAL A 646 21.86 32.30 5.55
CA VAL A 646 21.83 31.52 6.80
C VAL A 646 20.65 30.55 6.74
N ALA A 647 20.93 29.26 6.82
CA ALA A 647 19.89 28.26 6.95
C ALA A 647 19.46 28.16 8.42
N ILE A 648 18.18 28.38 8.71
CA ILE A 648 17.61 28.30 10.05
C ILE A 648 16.66 27.12 10.13
N GLY A 649 16.89 26.23 11.09
CA GLY A 649 15.93 25.23 11.51
C GLY A 649 15.13 25.72 12.72
N CYS A 650 13.81 25.69 12.60
CA CYS A 650 12.91 26.16 13.65
C CYS A 650 11.85 25.10 14.00
N ARG A 651 11.30 25.22 15.21
CA ARG A 651 10.15 24.46 15.71
C ARG A 651 8.93 25.37 15.74
N PHE A 652 7.77 24.88 15.29
CA PHE A 652 6.52 25.61 15.38
C PHE A 652 6.02 25.66 16.83
N MET A 653 5.51 26.81 17.25
CA MET A 653 4.98 27.06 18.60
C MET A 653 3.50 27.48 18.52
N PRO A 654 2.59 26.60 18.09
CA PRO A 654 1.19 26.97 17.91
C PRO A 654 0.53 27.30 19.26
N GLU A 655 0.27 28.59 19.49
CA GLU A 655 -0.46 29.08 20.69
C GLU A 655 -1.98 29.17 20.51
N ILE A 656 -2.48 29.35 19.28
CA ILE A 656 -3.90 29.49 18.96
C ILE A 656 -4.30 28.54 17.82
N ALA A 657 -5.59 28.22 17.70
CA ALA A 657 -6.11 27.33 16.66
C ALA A 657 -5.74 27.77 15.24
N ARG A 658 -5.65 29.08 14.98
CA ARG A 658 -5.22 29.61 13.68
C ARG A 658 -3.81 29.15 13.29
N HIS A 659 -2.89 29.00 14.25
CA HIS A 659 -1.54 28.52 13.97
C HIS A 659 -1.53 27.09 13.43
N HIS A 660 -2.43 26.21 13.89
CA HIS A 660 -2.58 24.87 13.32
C HIS A 660 -3.03 24.91 11.86
N ALA A 661 -3.90 25.86 11.50
CA ALA A 661 -4.28 26.07 10.09
C ALA A 661 -3.11 26.55 9.22
N LEU A 662 -2.22 27.40 9.75
CA LEU A 662 -1.01 27.82 9.07
C LEU A 662 -0.03 26.67 8.85
N VAL A 663 0.18 25.82 9.88
CA VAL A 663 1.00 24.61 9.77
C VAL A 663 0.40 23.66 8.73
N ALA A 664 -0.91 23.45 8.76
CA ALA A 664 -1.61 22.62 7.79
C ALA A 664 -1.48 23.19 6.36
N ASP A 665 -1.55 24.50 6.18
CA ASP A 665 -1.38 25.16 4.88
C ASP A 665 0.02 24.94 4.29
N LEU A 666 1.06 24.99 5.11
CA LEU A 666 2.45 24.77 4.67
C LEU A 666 2.69 23.36 4.13
N ILE A 667 2.03 22.35 4.71
CA ILE A 667 2.30 20.93 4.45
C ILE A 667 1.28 20.34 3.49
N PHE A 668 -0.01 20.66 3.70
CA PHE A 668 -1.12 19.92 3.11
C PHE A 668 -1.83 20.64 1.97
N ALA A 669 -1.64 21.95 1.80
CA ALA A 669 -2.52 22.71 0.91
C ALA A 669 -2.40 22.35 -0.58
N ASN A 670 -1.23 21.91 -1.05
CA ASN A 670 -0.91 21.81 -2.48
C ASN A 670 -0.66 20.38 -2.95
N SER A 671 -1.69 19.77 -3.56
CA SER A 671 -1.65 18.42 -4.12
C SER A 671 -0.67 18.23 -5.29
N ASN A 672 -0.30 19.30 -6.00
CA ASN A 672 0.64 19.20 -7.12
C ASN A 672 2.03 18.78 -6.65
N GLN A 673 2.45 19.21 -5.46
CA GLN A 673 3.75 18.81 -4.89
C GLN A 673 3.83 17.30 -4.67
N TRP A 674 2.73 16.69 -4.23
CA TRP A 674 2.64 15.25 -4.03
C TRP A 674 2.60 14.49 -5.35
N SER A 675 1.92 15.06 -6.35
CA SER A 675 1.88 14.53 -7.70
C SER A 675 3.28 14.51 -8.32
N ASP A 676 4.02 15.62 -8.20
CA ASP A 676 5.41 15.74 -8.69
C ASP A 676 6.33 14.72 -8.00
N PHE A 677 6.21 14.57 -6.68
CA PHE A 677 6.97 13.58 -5.92
C PHE A 677 6.65 12.15 -6.37
N GLN A 678 5.39 11.76 -6.51
CA GLN A 678 5.03 10.44 -7.05
C GLN A 678 5.57 10.22 -8.46
N VAL A 679 5.40 11.20 -9.35
CA VAL A 679 5.90 11.10 -10.74
C VAL A 679 7.41 10.92 -10.78
N SER A 680 8.16 11.63 -9.92
CA SER A 680 9.62 11.50 -9.82
C SER A 680 10.08 10.08 -9.46
N ARG A 681 9.27 9.33 -8.69
CA ARG A 681 9.56 7.97 -8.26
C ARG A 681 9.10 6.92 -9.28
N ARG A 682 8.10 7.25 -10.10
CA ARG A 682 7.47 6.35 -11.08
C ARG A 682 8.36 6.09 -12.31
N SER A 683 9.52 5.49 -12.07
CA SER A 683 10.49 5.09 -13.08
C SER A 683 10.49 3.58 -13.28
N ASN A 684 10.71 3.13 -14.52
CA ASN A 684 10.86 1.72 -14.85
C ASN A 684 12.34 1.38 -15.09
N PRO A 685 13.04 0.74 -14.14
CA PRO A 685 14.44 0.35 -14.32
C PRO A 685 14.61 -0.78 -15.33
N GLY A 686 13.53 -1.44 -15.75
CA GLY A 686 13.58 -2.67 -16.55
C GLY A 686 14.00 -3.88 -15.72
N LEU A 687 13.93 -5.07 -16.34
CA LEU A 687 14.17 -6.33 -15.63
C LEU A 687 15.63 -6.52 -15.25
N VAL A 688 16.57 -6.29 -16.17
CA VAL A 688 17.99 -6.56 -15.95
C VAL A 688 18.56 -5.62 -14.89
N ARG A 689 18.44 -4.30 -15.10
CA ARG A 689 18.94 -3.31 -14.14
C ARG A 689 18.21 -3.38 -12.81
N GLY A 690 16.89 -3.60 -12.80
CA GLY A 690 16.12 -3.80 -11.58
C GLY A 690 16.57 -5.03 -10.79
N THR A 691 16.84 -6.15 -11.47
CA THR A 691 17.36 -7.37 -10.84
C THR A 691 18.76 -7.17 -10.27
N LEU A 692 19.69 -6.58 -11.04
CA LEU A 692 21.04 -6.30 -10.55
C LEU A 692 21.04 -5.36 -9.33
N TRP A 693 20.19 -4.33 -9.37
CA TRP A 693 19.98 -3.43 -8.24
C TRP A 693 19.44 -4.19 -7.02
N PHE A 694 18.47 -5.08 -7.20
CA PHE A 694 17.92 -5.89 -6.11
C PHE A 694 18.96 -6.87 -5.53
N LEU A 695 19.81 -7.48 -6.36
CA LEU A 695 20.89 -8.33 -5.87
C LEU A 695 21.88 -7.54 -5.01
N GLY A 696 22.26 -6.34 -5.45
CA GLY A 696 23.13 -5.44 -4.70
C GLY A 696 22.53 -5.07 -3.33
N ILE A 697 21.24 -4.69 -3.29
CA ILE A 697 20.58 -4.35 -2.03
C ILE A 697 20.41 -5.59 -1.14
N ALA A 698 20.06 -6.76 -1.69
CA ALA A 698 19.90 -7.99 -0.93
C ALA A 698 21.19 -8.39 -0.21
N LEU A 699 22.34 -8.37 -0.89
CA LEU A 699 23.64 -8.70 -0.30
C LEU A 699 24.04 -7.74 0.82
N TYR A 700 23.91 -6.42 0.59
CA TYR A 700 24.20 -5.41 1.60
C TYR A 700 23.28 -5.53 2.83
N GLN A 701 22.00 -5.81 2.61
CA GLN A 701 21.01 -5.87 3.69
C GLN A 701 21.10 -7.17 4.49
N THR A 702 21.53 -8.26 3.84
CA THR A 702 21.85 -9.53 4.51
C THR A 702 22.97 -9.31 5.53
N SER A 703 24.10 -8.73 5.11
CA SER A 703 25.22 -8.49 6.02
C SER A 703 24.85 -7.52 7.15
N ARG A 704 24.08 -6.46 6.85
CA ARG A 704 23.57 -5.54 7.88
C ARG A 704 22.68 -6.25 8.90
N GLY A 705 21.74 -7.08 8.44
CA GLY A 705 20.84 -7.81 9.33
C GLY A 705 21.58 -8.76 10.27
N LEU A 706 22.56 -9.50 9.76
CA LEU A 706 23.41 -10.37 10.57
C LEU A 706 24.25 -9.59 11.59
N LEU A 707 24.79 -8.41 11.23
CA LEU A 707 25.49 -7.55 12.17
C LEU A 707 24.59 -7.05 13.31
N TYR A 708 23.32 -6.72 13.03
CA TYR A 708 22.36 -6.35 14.07
C TYR A 708 22.08 -7.52 15.02
N LEU A 709 21.96 -8.74 14.50
CA LEU A 709 21.81 -9.94 15.31
C LEU A 709 23.03 -10.13 16.24
N LEU A 710 24.26 -10.07 15.71
CA LEU A 710 25.49 -10.19 16.50
C LEU A 710 25.55 -9.13 17.62
N ARG A 711 25.24 -7.87 17.32
CA ARG A 711 25.20 -6.79 18.32
C ARG A 711 24.14 -7.03 19.40
N SER A 712 22.96 -7.53 19.02
CA SER A 712 21.88 -7.82 19.97
C SER A 712 22.23 -8.96 20.94
N MET A 713 23.05 -9.93 20.50
CA MET A 713 23.56 -11.01 21.35
C MET A 713 24.70 -10.53 22.27
N GLY A 714 25.52 -9.59 21.80
CA GLY A 714 26.60 -8.98 22.58
C GLY A 714 26.10 -8.08 23.72
N GLY A 715 25.11 -7.22 23.47
CA GLY A 715 24.56 -6.30 24.48
C GLY A 715 23.88 -7.00 25.67
N ARG A 716 23.32 -8.20 25.46
CA ARG A 716 22.76 -9.03 26.55
C ARG A 716 23.81 -9.54 27.53
N LYS A 717 25.10 -9.57 27.17
CA LYS A 717 26.17 -9.98 28.10
C LYS A 717 26.60 -8.87 29.04
N GLU A 718 26.40 -7.59 28.69
CA GLU A 718 26.72 -6.46 29.58
C GLU A 718 25.61 -6.24 30.62
N GLU A 719 24.33 -6.39 30.25
CA GLU A 719 23.20 -6.29 31.20
C GLU A 719 23.10 -7.49 32.17
N ALA A 720 23.73 -8.63 31.86
CA ALA A 720 23.77 -9.79 32.76
C ALA A 720 25.00 -9.79 33.71
N ALA A 721 25.89 -8.80 33.55
CA ALA A 721 27.08 -8.60 34.38
C ALA A 721 26.99 -7.34 35.27
N SER A 722 25.86 -6.63 35.24
CA SER A 722 25.42 -5.57 36.14
C SER A 722 24.23 -6.04 36.96
#